data_AF-A0A0G0PWI5-F1
#
_entry.id   AF-A0A0G0PWI5-F1
#
_cell.length_a   1.000
_cell.length_b   1.000
_cell.length_c   1.000
_cell.angle_alpha   90.00
_cell.angle_beta   90.00
_cell.angle_gamma   90.00
#
_symmetry.space_group_name_H-M   'P 1'
#
loop_
_entity.id
_entity.type
_entity.pdbx_description
1 polymer ?
#
loop_
_entity_poly.entity_id
_entity_poly.type
_entity_poly.pdbx_seq_one_letter_code
_entity_poly.pdbx_strand_id
1 'polypeptide(L)'
;MVISGSPKVFLISEFNEFSFEFFKRLEEKNFSVTIVSDESSSWKNKIDKEKVLILDIRDAKSRVIEDADYVVCIPRFSFNNKLSETEFKKDLEKINLAKSVLKTTRSKAVFIFSYLQNRNSLEKTLWLLNMLSDEEVFSANIFLGDLIFEEENEELGFFQSEIKKAMKGEKLSILKSFVFFPISNTKASKILLRSLLSLKAYNQNTAIIGKSLSLKELARYLRKINPSLNIDSRRDSSEYFRPEVQEKVFSDENKKELVLKATSPVKKQKPKGKSLADRKRWTSFKWKIPFTAFLFIFFVTPLLLVALSFFGTVFSKKLFAEGLSGAAEKQLEVTLALSQVGEKYFNLLSGIPSLGKPYKKLSNTLEVLQEHANVGLRFLKTFNLTSELFENVVVEKDFDLVKKTNQISLEMDNLYKDISFLEGEVQSSNTLTRKMSDYIFRQEDLEKIKNKVPKLLGKDGVEKYLILFQNNSTARPTGGVIESFILTTFSDGKLVDIKIYDTKVTDRNLSGVVEPPPPFKKYFAIDAWNLIDSNWDPDFQLSASQAEWFVDKEIDESVDGVIAFDANFLQKLIHELGGFELDEGKVKVNSENFFEIIKKEGDEEKASATLILEKLFSQGKSFDKVKKTKILQSIFKSIEEKDVLIFIKDLNIQKDLQDLGWAGSFDLKDCSGNCYSDQLAVVESAFSDNSFDINREMEMSLFLEENLLKRKLLI
;
A
#
# COMPACT_ATOMS: atom_id res chain seq x y z
N MET A 1 8.92 -39.37 2.38
CA MET A 1 10.37 -39.07 2.38
C MET A 1 10.74 -38.50 1.02
N VAL A 2 10.76 -37.17 0.90
CA VAL A 2 11.54 -36.43 -0.11
C VAL A 2 12.07 -35.22 0.64
N ILE A 3 13.35 -34.89 0.44
CA ILE A 3 13.99 -33.74 1.09
C ILE A 3 13.67 -32.53 0.22
N SER A 4 12.96 -31.54 0.77
CA SER A 4 12.88 -30.22 0.12
C SER A 4 14.28 -29.64 0.08
N GLY A 5 14.76 -29.25 -1.11
CA GLY A 5 16.11 -28.72 -1.29
C GLY A 5 16.31 -27.45 -0.47
N SER A 6 17.49 -27.31 0.13
CA SER A 6 17.94 -26.04 0.71
C SER A 6 18.00 -24.98 -0.40
N PRO A 7 17.26 -23.86 -0.31
CA PRO A 7 17.12 -22.96 -1.46
C PRO A 7 18.47 -22.39 -1.89
N LYS A 8 18.72 -22.39 -3.20
CA LYS A 8 20.03 -22.14 -3.80
C LYS A 8 20.25 -20.64 -4.01
N VAL A 9 21.20 -20.06 -3.28
CA VAL A 9 21.63 -18.66 -3.47
C VAL A 9 22.95 -18.60 -4.20
N PHE A 10 22.96 -17.84 -5.28
CA PHE A 10 24.15 -17.48 -6.03
C PHE A 10 24.63 -16.10 -5.56
N LEU A 11 25.60 -16.10 -4.64
CA LEU A 11 26.14 -14.90 -4.00
C LEU A 11 27.34 -14.37 -4.80
N ILE A 12 27.07 -13.40 -5.67
CA ILE A 12 28.05 -12.72 -6.51
C ILE A 12 28.61 -11.53 -5.74
N SER A 13 29.73 -11.73 -5.03
CA SER A 13 30.36 -10.71 -4.18
C SER A 13 31.83 -11.04 -3.92
N GLU A 14 32.70 -10.03 -4.01
CA GLU A 14 34.02 -10.18 -3.37
C GLU A 14 33.87 -10.25 -1.86
N PHE A 15 34.85 -10.86 -1.19
CA PHE A 15 34.86 -10.95 0.26
C PHE A 15 34.83 -9.55 0.88
N ASN A 16 33.89 -9.36 1.80
CA ASN A 16 33.85 -8.27 2.78
C ASN A 16 33.03 -8.73 3.99
N GLU A 17 33.19 -8.07 5.14
CA GLU A 17 32.48 -8.49 6.36
C GLU A 17 30.94 -8.40 6.25
N PHE A 18 30.38 -7.62 5.31
CA PHE A 18 28.93 -7.59 5.06
C PHE A 18 28.49 -8.81 4.24
N SER A 19 29.16 -9.14 3.14
CA SER A 19 28.84 -10.33 2.35
C SER A 19 29.05 -11.61 3.16
N PHE A 20 30.06 -11.65 4.03
CA PHE A 20 30.33 -12.78 4.92
C PHE A 20 29.28 -12.91 6.05
N GLU A 21 28.84 -11.82 6.67
CA GLU A 21 27.74 -11.85 7.64
C GLU A 21 26.41 -12.23 6.98
N PHE A 22 26.12 -11.73 5.78
CA PHE A 22 24.92 -12.13 5.03
C PHE A 22 24.96 -13.60 4.63
N PHE A 23 26.11 -14.11 4.18
CA PHE A 23 26.35 -15.54 3.95
C PHE A 23 26.05 -16.39 5.19
N LYS A 24 26.52 -15.99 6.40
CA LYS A 24 26.16 -16.71 7.64
C LYS A 24 24.65 -16.72 7.90
N ARG A 25 23.94 -15.62 7.59
CA ARG A 25 22.47 -15.57 7.76
C ARG A 25 21.72 -16.48 6.76
N LEU A 26 22.32 -16.76 5.60
CA LEU A 26 21.84 -17.78 4.66
C LEU A 26 22.08 -19.19 5.19
N GLU A 27 23.28 -19.50 5.71
CA GLU A 27 23.56 -20.80 6.37
C GLU A 27 22.66 -21.04 7.59
N GLU A 28 22.49 -20.04 8.47
CA GLU A 28 21.55 -20.07 9.62
C GLU A 28 20.09 -20.32 9.23
N LYS A 29 19.75 -20.19 7.94
CA LYS A 29 18.42 -20.45 7.37
C LYS A 29 18.40 -21.59 6.36
N ASN A 30 19.41 -22.45 6.38
CA ASN A 30 19.51 -23.65 5.55
C ASN A 30 19.38 -23.35 4.04
N PHE A 31 19.93 -22.24 3.56
CA PHE A 31 20.13 -22.01 2.13
C PHE A 31 21.41 -22.71 1.65
N SER A 32 21.40 -23.24 0.43
CA SER A 32 22.62 -23.73 -0.23
C SER A 32 23.28 -22.56 -0.95
N VAL A 33 24.49 -22.15 -0.55
CA VAL A 33 25.16 -20.98 -1.16
C VAL A 33 26.28 -21.41 -2.09
N THR A 34 26.27 -20.89 -3.31
CA THR A 34 27.43 -20.87 -4.22
C THR A 34 27.91 -19.43 -4.36
N ILE A 35 29.20 -19.19 -4.21
CA ILE A 35 29.81 -17.86 -4.18
C ILE A 35 30.59 -17.62 -5.47
N VAL A 36 30.45 -16.44 -6.08
CA VAL A 36 31.33 -15.97 -7.16
C VAL A 36 32.20 -14.82 -6.65
N SER A 37 33.51 -15.01 -6.72
CA SER A 37 34.51 -14.04 -6.26
C SER A 37 35.84 -14.30 -6.94
N ASP A 38 36.44 -13.27 -7.53
CA ASP A 38 37.82 -13.34 -8.01
C ASP A 38 38.78 -13.50 -6.81
N GLU A 39 38.44 -12.89 -5.67
CA GLU A 39 39.13 -13.02 -4.39
C GLU A 39 38.77 -14.33 -3.64
N SER A 40 38.63 -15.45 -4.36
CA SER A 40 38.18 -16.72 -3.75
C SER A 40 39.05 -17.22 -2.59
N SER A 41 40.31 -16.80 -2.50
CA SER A 41 41.21 -17.06 -1.36
C SER A 41 40.72 -16.41 -0.06
N SER A 42 40.16 -15.21 -0.11
CA SER A 42 39.64 -14.47 1.06
C SER A 42 38.47 -15.22 1.69
N TRP A 43 37.52 -15.68 0.87
CA TRP A 43 36.42 -16.55 1.30
C TRP A 43 36.92 -17.91 1.83
N LYS A 44 37.86 -18.57 1.12
CA LYS A 44 38.46 -19.86 1.48
C LYS A 44 39.29 -19.85 2.79
N ASN A 45 39.50 -18.68 3.40
CA ASN A 45 40.14 -18.51 4.71
C ASN A 45 39.15 -18.34 5.87
N LYS A 46 37.87 -18.00 5.62
CA LYS A 46 36.82 -17.87 6.66
C LYS A 46 35.64 -18.85 6.49
N ILE A 47 35.58 -19.64 5.41
CA ILE A 47 34.54 -20.65 5.12
C ILE A 47 35.14 -22.06 5.00
N ASP A 48 34.40 -23.07 5.46
CA ASP A 48 34.71 -24.49 5.27
C ASP A 48 34.54 -24.92 3.80
N LYS A 49 35.64 -25.39 3.21
CA LYS A 49 35.75 -25.71 1.78
C LYS A 49 34.91 -26.92 1.35
N GLU A 50 34.54 -27.81 2.27
CA GLU A 50 33.77 -29.01 1.94
C GLU A 50 32.26 -28.75 1.84
N LYS A 51 31.80 -27.56 2.27
CA LYS A 51 30.37 -27.21 2.35
C LYS A 51 29.90 -26.18 1.31
N VAL A 52 30.80 -25.35 0.78
CA VAL A 52 30.45 -24.17 -0.03
C VAL A 52 31.26 -24.13 -1.32
N LEU A 53 30.57 -24.11 -2.46
CA LEU A 53 31.20 -23.97 -3.77
C LEU A 53 31.58 -22.49 -4.01
N ILE A 54 32.85 -22.24 -4.29
CA ILE A 54 33.38 -20.89 -4.56
C ILE A 54 34.08 -20.90 -5.93
N LEU A 55 33.50 -20.18 -6.89
CA LEU A 55 33.94 -20.09 -8.29
C LEU A 55 34.60 -18.74 -8.60
N ASP A 56 35.54 -18.72 -9.54
CA ASP A 56 35.95 -17.48 -10.22
C ASP A 56 34.94 -17.11 -11.31
N ILE A 57 35.02 -15.89 -11.87
CA ILE A 57 34.03 -15.41 -12.84
C ILE A 57 34.03 -16.15 -14.19
N ARG A 58 35.08 -16.93 -14.51
CA ARG A 58 35.21 -17.73 -15.74
C ARG A 58 34.72 -19.16 -15.51
N ASP A 59 35.02 -19.73 -14.34
CA ASP A 59 34.42 -21.00 -13.89
C ASP A 59 32.89 -20.86 -13.78
N ALA A 60 32.42 -19.71 -13.28
CA ALA A 60 31.00 -19.38 -13.17
C ALA A 60 30.30 -19.03 -14.50
N LYS A 61 31.06 -18.70 -15.56
CA LYS A 61 30.53 -18.52 -16.94
C LYS A 61 30.55 -19.80 -17.76
N SER A 62 31.37 -20.79 -17.39
CA SER A 62 31.59 -22.03 -18.15
C SER A 62 30.83 -23.23 -17.59
N ARG A 63 30.53 -23.25 -16.29
CA ARG A 63 29.43 -24.04 -15.73
C ARG A 63 28.12 -23.31 -16.07
N VAL A 64 27.16 -23.97 -16.70
CA VAL A 64 25.80 -23.41 -16.81
C VAL A 64 25.15 -23.52 -15.43
N ILE A 65 24.65 -22.41 -14.90
CA ILE A 65 24.16 -22.31 -13.51
C ILE A 65 22.64 -22.25 -13.55
N GLU A 66 22.05 -23.39 -13.88
CA GLU A 66 20.65 -23.55 -14.27
C GLU A 66 19.67 -23.50 -13.08
N ASP A 67 20.23 -23.52 -11.86
CA ASP A 67 19.56 -24.07 -10.68
C ASP A 67 19.43 -23.09 -9.50
N ALA A 68 19.71 -21.79 -9.69
CA ALA A 68 19.64 -20.80 -8.61
C ALA A 68 18.20 -20.34 -8.33
N ASP A 69 17.77 -20.37 -7.06
CA ASP A 69 16.51 -19.75 -6.61
C ASP A 69 16.66 -18.23 -6.50
N TYR A 70 17.83 -17.78 -6.03
CA TYR A 70 18.14 -16.36 -5.79
C TYR A 70 19.52 -16.00 -6.32
N VAL A 71 19.64 -14.84 -6.97
CA VAL A 71 20.92 -14.24 -7.37
C VAL A 71 21.14 -12.98 -6.54
N VAL A 72 22.15 -12.97 -5.67
CA VAL A 72 22.45 -11.82 -4.81
C VAL A 72 23.78 -11.20 -5.25
N CYS A 73 23.73 -10.00 -5.81
CA CYS A 73 24.89 -9.31 -6.38
C CYS A 73 25.26 -8.08 -5.53
N ILE A 74 26.48 -8.07 -4.99
CA ILE A 74 27.00 -7.00 -4.11
C ILE A 74 28.18 -6.30 -4.80
N PRO A 75 27.95 -5.34 -5.71
CA PRO A 75 29.03 -4.63 -6.40
C PRO A 75 29.83 -3.71 -5.46
N ARG A 76 31.15 -3.94 -5.39
CA ARG A 76 32.12 -3.26 -4.52
C ARG A 76 32.23 -1.77 -4.83
N PHE A 77 32.08 -1.36 -6.10
CA PHE A 77 32.16 0.05 -6.55
C PHE A 77 31.20 1.00 -5.82
N SER A 78 30.09 0.47 -5.28
CA SER A 78 29.12 1.26 -4.52
C SER A 78 29.53 1.48 -3.06
N PHE A 79 30.35 0.58 -2.48
CA PHE A 79 30.76 0.61 -1.08
C PHE A 79 32.14 1.24 -0.85
N ASN A 80 33.08 1.11 -1.79
CA ASN A 80 34.43 1.68 -1.68
C ASN A 80 34.63 2.86 -2.67
N ASN A 81 34.89 4.05 -2.10
CA ASN A 81 35.01 5.31 -2.81
C ASN A 81 36.37 5.54 -3.51
N LYS A 82 37.29 4.57 -3.48
CA LYS A 82 38.62 4.65 -4.12
C LYS A 82 38.82 3.72 -5.33
N LEU A 83 37.81 2.93 -5.70
CA LEU A 83 37.98 1.84 -6.67
C LEU A 83 38.32 2.34 -8.08
N SER A 84 39.21 1.60 -8.73
CA SER A 84 39.69 1.88 -10.08
C SER A 84 38.68 1.51 -11.17
N GLU A 85 38.85 2.07 -12.38
CA GLU A 85 38.07 1.63 -13.55
C GLU A 85 38.28 0.15 -13.90
N THR A 86 39.44 -0.41 -13.57
CA THR A 86 39.72 -1.85 -13.69
C THR A 86 38.87 -2.69 -12.73
N GLU A 87 38.59 -2.21 -11.52
CA GLU A 87 37.71 -2.90 -10.56
C GLU A 87 36.24 -2.68 -10.90
N PHE A 88 35.86 -1.49 -11.38
CA PHE A 88 34.50 -1.26 -11.89
C PHE A 88 34.17 -2.18 -13.09
N LYS A 89 35.13 -2.43 -13.99
CA LYS A 89 34.95 -3.41 -15.07
C LYS A 89 34.70 -4.83 -14.54
N LYS A 90 35.38 -5.27 -13.48
CA LYS A 90 35.11 -6.57 -12.83
C LYS A 90 33.70 -6.63 -12.22
N ASP A 91 33.26 -5.56 -11.56
CA ASP A 91 31.90 -5.50 -11.01
C ASP A 91 30.83 -5.44 -12.11
N LEU A 92 31.11 -4.79 -13.26
CA LEU A 92 30.24 -4.85 -14.44
C LEU A 92 30.20 -6.27 -15.05
N GLU A 93 31.32 -6.98 -15.13
CA GLU A 93 31.31 -8.39 -15.55
C GLU A 93 30.50 -9.27 -14.59
N LYS A 94 30.53 -9.01 -13.28
CA LYS A 94 29.70 -9.71 -12.28
C LYS A 94 28.21 -9.42 -12.43
N ILE A 95 27.85 -8.15 -12.69
CA ILE A 95 26.46 -7.78 -12.97
C ILE A 95 26.00 -8.39 -14.29
N ASN A 96 26.87 -8.48 -15.31
CA ASN A 96 26.56 -9.15 -16.56
C ASN A 96 26.44 -10.68 -16.39
N LEU A 97 27.21 -11.30 -15.49
CA LEU A 97 27.01 -12.69 -15.07
C LEU A 97 25.68 -12.88 -14.30
N ALA A 98 25.34 -11.97 -13.40
CA ALA A 98 24.04 -11.96 -12.73
C ALA A 98 22.90 -11.90 -13.77
N LYS A 99 22.99 -10.95 -14.72
CA LYS A 99 22.03 -10.81 -15.84
C LYS A 99 22.00 -12.03 -16.76
N SER A 100 23.12 -12.70 -17.04
CA SER A 100 23.10 -13.91 -17.86
C SER A 100 22.40 -15.07 -17.14
N VAL A 101 22.66 -15.26 -15.83
CA VAL A 101 21.94 -16.25 -15.02
C VAL A 101 20.44 -15.92 -14.99
N LEU A 102 20.07 -14.66 -14.76
CA LEU A 102 18.67 -14.20 -14.71
C LEU A 102 17.93 -14.29 -16.06
N LYS A 103 18.64 -14.45 -17.18
CA LYS A 103 18.05 -14.75 -18.50
C LYS A 103 17.94 -16.25 -18.79
N THR A 104 18.72 -17.09 -18.12
CA THR A 104 18.67 -18.55 -18.26
C THR A 104 17.84 -19.25 -17.18
N THR A 105 17.52 -18.56 -16.08
CA THR A 105 16.83 -19.12 -14.90
C THR A 105 15.68 -18.22 -14.45
N ARG A 106 14.72 -18.78 -13.70
CA ARG A 106 13.68 -18.00 -13.02
C ARG A 106 14.14 -17.46 -11.64
N SER A 107 15.45 -17.23 -11.45
CA SER A 107 15.98 -16.73 -10.17
C SER A 107 15.43 -15.35 -9.80
N LYS A 108 15.23 -15.11 -8.50
CA LYS A 108 14.92 -13.78 -7.97
C LYS A 108 16.21 -13.00 -7.70
N ALA A 109 16.38 -11.84 -8.32
CA ALA A 109 17.60 -11.05 -8.16
C ALA A 109 17.53 -10.04 -7.00
N VAL A 110 18.63 -9.84 -6.29
CA VAL A 110 18.81 -8.71 -5.37
C VAL A 110 20.16 -8.04 -5.64
N PHE A 111 20.12 -6.81 -6.14
CA PHE A 111 21.31 -5.97 -6.34
C PHE A 111 21.47 -5.04 -5.14
N ILE A 112 22.62 -5.12 -4.46
CA ILE A 112 22.84 -4.49 -3.16
C ILE A 112 23.92 -3.43 -3.27
N PHE A 113 23.54 -2.18 -2.97
CA PHE A 113 24.40 -1.01 -3.09
C PHE A 113 24.48 -0.25 -1.76
N SER A 114 25.51 0.57 -1.59
CA SER A 114 25.49 1.60 -0.53
C SER A 114 24.42 2.65 -0.83
N TYR A 115 23.63 3.02 0.18
CA TYR A 115 22.74 4.19 0.14
C TYR A 115 23.50 5.53 0.21
N LEU A 116 24.80 5.49 0.51
CA LEU A 116 25.68 6.67 0.52
C LEU A 116 26.88 6.46 -0.40
N GLN A 117 26.97 7.27 -1.45
CA GLN A 117 27.97 7.10 -2.51
C GLN A 117 28.60 8.45 -2.88
N ASN A 118 29.86 8.46 -3.32
CA ASN A 118 30.42 9.61 -4.02
C ASN A 118 29.76 9.78 -5.40
N ARG A 119 29.99 10.92 -6.06
CA ARG A 119 29.41 11.24 -7.38
C ARG A 119 29.65 10.17 -8.45
N ASN A 120 30.89 9.70 -8.64
CA ASN A 120 31.26 8.72 -9.66
C ASN A 120 30.56 7.37 -9.41
N SER A 121 30.56 6.90 -8.16
CA SER A 121 29.83 5.69 -7.78
C SER A 121 28.31 5.84 -7.99
N LEU A 122 27.71 6.99 -7.69
CA LEU A 122 26.28 7.22 -7.95
C LEU A 122 25.97 7.26 -9.45
N GLU A 123 26.73 7.99 -10.26
CA GLU A 123 26.53 8.06 -11.72
C GLU A 123 26.61 6.66 -12.35
N LYS A 124 27.55 5.81 -11.87
CA LYS A 124 27.65 4.39 -12.25
C LYS A 124 26.49 3.54 -11.73
N THR A 125 26.01 3.76 -10.51
CA THR A 125 24.83 3.08 -9.96
C THR A 125 23.58 3.39 -10.78
N LEU A 126 23.33 4.66 -11.09
CA LEU A 126 22.15 5.08 -11.86
C LEU A 126 22.18 4.50 -13.28
N TRP A 127 23.35 4.51 -13.95
CA TRP A 127 23.52 3.85 -15.24
C TRP A 127 23.22 2.34 -15.18
N LEU A 128 23.67 1.65 -14.13
CA LEU A 128 23.39 0.22 -13.92
C LEU A 128 21.92 -0.06 -13.60
N LEU A 129 21.23 0.80 -12.85
CA LEU A 129 19.80 0.67 -12.57
C LEU A 129 18.97 0.77 -13.85
N ASN A 130 19.27 1.73 -14.74
CA ASN A 130 18.60 1.82 -16.04
C ASN A 130 18.87 0.55 -16.87
N MET A 131 20.14 0.13 -16.96
CA MET A 131 20.56 -1.11 -17.65
C MET A 131 20.00 -2.42 -17.03
N LEU A 132 19.33 -2.36 -15.88
CA LEU A 132 18.58 -3.48 -15.28
C LEU A 132 17.07 -3.36 -15.54
N SER A 133 16.53 -2.14 -15.49
CA SER A 133 15.13 -1.83 -15.84
C SER A 133 14.81 -2.10 -17.32
N ASP A 134 15.71 -1.68 -18.23
CA ASP A 134 15.53 -1.76 -19.70
C ASP A 134 15.50 -3.21 -20.23
N GLU A 135 15.77 -4.21 -19.40
CA GLU A 135 15.82 -5.63 -19.77
C GLU A 135 14.82 -6.51 -18.98
N GLU A 136 13.78 -5.90 -18.39
CA GLU A 136 12.67 -6.58 -17.68
C GLU A 136 13.10 -7.51 -16.53
N VAL A 137 14.29 -7.28 -15.94
CA VAL A 137 14.90 -8.19 -14.96
C VAL A 137 14.20 -8.06 -13.59
N PHE A 138 13.36 -9.03 -13.23
CA PHE A 138 12.66 -9.08 -11.94
C PHE A 138 13.63 -9.10 -10.76
N SER A 139 13.80 -7.93 -10.12
CA SER A 139 14.91 -7.69 -9.20
C SER A 139 14.57 -6.67 -8.11
N ALA A 140 15.20 -6.83 -6.93
CA ALA A 140 15.13 -5.90 -5.82
C ALA A 140 16.43 -5.07 -5.73
N ASN A 141 16.32 -3.74 -5.85
CA ASN A 141 17.47 -2.84 -5.79
C ASN A 141 17.61 -2.26 -4.38
N ILE A 142 18.48 -2.85 -3.56
CA ILE A 142 18.53 -2.60 -2.11
C ILE A 142 19.69 -1.68 -1.73
N PHE A 143 19.36 -0.58 -1.05
CA PHE A 143 20.29 0.47 -0.66
C PHE A 143 20.53 0.45 0.85
N LEU A 144 21.71 -0.03 1.26
CA LEU A 144 22.04 -0.19 2.69
C LEU A 144 22.51 1.12 3.31
N GLY A 145 22.04 1.39 4.52
CA GLY A 145 22.51 2.51 5.36
C GLY A 145 23.99 2.42 5.72
N ASP A 146 24.44 3.36 6.56
CA ASP A 146 25.84 3.43 6.97
C ASP A 146 26.22 2.22 7.85
N LEU A 147 26.74 1.15 7.22
CA LEU A 147 27.05 -0.12 7.87
C LEU A 147 28.11 0.05 8.98
N ILE A 148 27.81 -0.53 10.16
CA ILE A 148 28.74 -0.66 11.29
C ILE A 148 29.10 -2.12 11.48
N PHE A 149 30.39 -2.39 11.57
CA PHE A 149 30.98 -3.73 11.67
C PHE A 149 31.67 -3.90 13.03
N GLU A 150 31.67 -5.14 13.52
CA GLU A 150 32.11 -5.49 14.88
C GLU A 150 33.57 -5.99 14.95
N GLU A 151 34.16 -6.43 13.81
CA GLU A 151 35.60 -6.65 13.66
C GLU A 151 36.32 -5.39 13.13
N GLU A 152 37.57 -5.14 13.53
CA GLU A 152 38.27 -3.87 13.21
C GLU A 152 38.84 -3.77 11.78
N ASN A 153 38.98 -4.89 11.06
CA ASN A 153 40.07 -5.11 10.10
C ASN A 153 39.91 -4.54 8.67
N GLU A 154 38.74 -4.02 8.27
CA GLU A 154 38.51 -3.59 6.87
C GLU A 154 38.59 -2.07 6.63
N GLU A 155 38.68 -1.67 5.34
CA GLU A 155 38.51 -0.28 4.86
C GLU A 155 37.03 0.14 4.90
N LEU A 156 36.46 0.16 6.11
CA LEU A 156 35.02 0.24 6.34
C LEU A 156 34.39 1.57 5.91
N GLY A 157 33.10 1.50 5.58
CA GLY A 157 32.29 2.57 4.99
C GLY A 157 32.34 3.92 5.72
N PHE A 158 31.97 4.97 4.98
CA PHE A 158 32.25 6.37 5.32
C PHE A 158 32.08 6.74 6.80
N PHE A 159 30.94 6.39 7.41
CA PHE A 159 30.65 6.62 8.83
C PHE A 159 31.70 6.04 9.79
N GLN A 160 32.06 4.76 9.64
CA GLN A 160 33.04 4.12 10.52
C GLN A 160 34.47 4.62 10.22
N SER A 161 34.77 4.99 8.97
CA SER A 161 36.04 5.65 8.63
C SER A 161 36.19 7.01 9.30
N GLU A 162 35.15 7.85 9.31
CA GLU A 162 35.16 9.18 9.92
C GLU A 162 35.12 9.09 11.46
N ILE A 163 34.45 8.08 12.05
CA ILE A 163 34.57 7.79 13.49
C ILE A 163 36.00 7.37 13.85
N LYS A 164 36.65 6.48 13.07
CA LYS A 164 38.07 6.11 13.30
C LYS A 164 38.98 7.35 13.25
N LYS A 165 38.76 8.29 12.32
CA LYS A 165 39.47 9.59 12.26
C LYS A 165 39.22 10.48 13.48
N ALA A 166 37.95 10.68 13.85
CA ALA A 166 37.58 11.48 15.03
C ALA A 166 38.21 10.92 16.32
N MET A 167 38.22 9.60 16.50
CA MET A 167 38.83 8.95 17.67
C MET A 167 40.35 9.08 17.72
N LYS A 168 41.01 9.27 16.57
CA LYS A 168 42.45 9.65 16.46
C LYS A 168 42.71 11.15 16.66
N GLY A 169 41.66 11.98 16.77
CA GLY A 169 41.77 13.44 16.89
C GLY A 169 41.91 14.19 15.55
N GLU A 170 41.70 13.51 14.42
CA GLU A 170 41.74 14.11 13.09
C GLU A 170 40.47 14.96 12.81
N LYS A 171 40.58 15.99 11.96
CA LYS A 171 39.43 16.83 11.58
C LYS A 171 38.49 16.10 10.63
N LEU A 172 37.19 16.15 10.91
CA LEU A 172 36.15 15.56 10.06
C LEU A 172 35.99 16.37 8.77
N SER A 173 35.89 15.68 7.63
CA SER A 173 35.80 16.31 6.31
C SER A 173 34.36 16.30 5.78
N ILE A 174 33.43 16.75 6.64
CA ILE A 174 31.98 16.55 6.47
C ILE A 174 31.22 17.86 6.75
N LEU A 175 30.24 18.18 5.89
CA LEU A 175 29.35 19.34 6.08
C LEU A 175 28.55 19.26 7.39
N LYS A 176 28.39 20.39 8.09
CA LYS A 176 27.62 20.48 9.35
C LYS A 176 26.14 20.04 9.22
N SER A 177 25.58 20.06 8.02
CA SER A 177 24.23 19.59 7.66
C SER A 177 24.14 18.09 7.44
N PHE A 178 25.25 17.36 7.45
CA PHE A 178 25.26 15.93 7.12
C PHE A 178 24.59 15.07 8.20
N VAL A 179 23.87 14.05 7.71
CA VAL A 179 23.12 13.08 8.50
C VAL A 179 23.52 11.68 8.03
N PHE A 180 23.93 10.85 8.97
CA PHE A 180 24.16 9.42 8.77
C PHE A 180 22.87 8.63 9.05
N PHE A 181 22.79 7.42 8.51
CA PHE A 181 21.73 6.44 8.79
C PHE A 181 22.36 5.11 9.28
N PRO A 182 23.06 5.12 10.42
CA PRO A 182 23.88 4.01 10.90
C PRO A 182 23.07 2.76 11.23
N ILE A 183 23.47 1.61 10.70
CA ILE A 183 22.84 0.31 10.91
C ILE A 183 23.92 -0.75 11.17
N SER A 184 23.71 -1.68 12.10
CA SER A 184 24.68 -2.75 12.30
C SER A 184 24.66 -3.76 11.15
N ASN A 185 25.82 -4.34 10.82
CA ASN A 185 25.97 -5.39 9.82
C ASN A 185 24.96 -6.54 10.07
N THR A 186 24.90 -7.04 11.30
CA THR A 186 24.00 -8.14 11.71
C THR A 186 22.51 -7.78 11.52
N LYS A 187 22.10 -6.54 11.80
CA LYS A 187 20.72 -6.08 11.58
C LYS A 187 20.41 -5.85 10.10
N ALA A 188 21.34 -5.25 9.34
CA ALA A 188 21.21 -5.05 7.91
C ALA A 188 21.01 -6.39 7.19
N SER A 189 21.88 -7.37 7.44
CA SER A 189 21.79 -8.73 6.89
C SER A 189 20.48 -9.44 7.29
N LYS A 190 20.00 -9.25 8.52
CA LYS A 190 18.72 -9.82 8.99
C LYS A 190 17.47 -9.19 8.34
N ILE A 191 17.51 -7.89 8.00
CA ILE A 191 16.41 -7.25 7.25
C ILE A 191 16.51 -7.61 5.76
N LEU A 192 17.72 -7.60 5.18
CA LEU A 192 17.98 -8.02 3.80
C LEU A 192 17.46 -9.45 3.55
N LEU A 193 17.70 -10.38 4.46
CA LEU A 193 17.20 -11.76 4.32
C LEU A 193 15.66 -11.84 4.34
N ARG A 194 14.98 -10.92 5.04
CA ARG A 194 13.52 -10.78 4.95
C ARG A 194 13.09 -10.15 3.62
N SER A 195 13.85 -9.19 3.08
CA SER A 195 13.60 -8.60 1.77
C SER A 195 13.81 -9.60 0.62
N LEU A 196 14.83 -10.45 0.70
CA LEU A 196 15.06 -11.57 -0.23
C LEU A 196 13.81 -12.46 -0.35
N LEU A 197 13.20 -12.78 0.79
CA LEU A 197 12.01 -13.61 0.90
C LEU A 197 10.68 -12.85 0.71
N SER A 198 10.69 -11.53 0.53
CA SER A 198 9.48 -10.72 0.45
C SER A 198 9.28 -10.13 -0.94
N LEU A 199 8.22 -10.54 -1.63
CA LEU A 199 7.86 -10.03 -2.96
C LEU A 199 7.77 -8.50 -3.02
N LYS A 200 7.44 -7.84 -1.90
CA LYS A 200 7.37 -6.37 -1.80
C LYS A 200 8.69 -5.66 -2.12
N ALA A 201 9.85 -6.30 -1.96
CA ALA A 201 11.14 -5.67 -2.22
C ALA A 201 11.51 -5.56 -3.72
N TYR A 202 10.81 -6.30 -4.59
CA TYR A 202 11.13 -6.47 -6.01
C TYR A 202 10.45 -5.41 -6.89
N ASN A 203 11.03 -5.15 -8.05
CA ASN A 203 10.65 -4.10 -9.02
C ASN A 203 10.62 -2.67 -8.46
N GLN A 204 11.30 -2.42 -7.32
CA GLN A 204 11.50 -1.08 -6.78
C GLN A 204 12.86 -0.92 -6.07
N ASN A 205 13.32 0.33 -5.95
CA ASN A 205 14.50 0.66 -5.16
C ASN A 205 14.09 0.82 -3.68
N THR A 206 14.72 0.06 -2.78
CA THR A 206 14.37 -0.01 -1.36
C THR A 206 15.57 0.28 -0.47
N ALA A 207 15.52 1.30 0.40
CA ALA A 207 16.61 1.54 1.34
C ALA A 207 16.37 0.89 2.72
N ILE A 208 17.34 0.11 3.20
CA ILE A 208 17.36 -0.49 4.55
C ILE A 208 18.31 0.34 5.41
N ILE A 209 17.76 1.15 6.32
CA ILE A 209 18.48 2.27 6.94
C ILE A 209 18.29 2.37 8.45
N GLY A 210 19.32 2.87 9.12
CA GLY A 210 19.27 3.21 10.54
C GLY A 210 18.44 4.44 10.88
N LYS A 211 18.25 4.71 12.18
CA LYS A 211 17.69 5.97 12.65
C LYS A 211 18.67 7.12 12.40
N SER A 212 18.20 8.20 11.79
CA SER A 212 19.01 9.36 11.38
C SER A 212 19.89 9.90 12.52
N LEU A 213 21.17 10.14 12.24
CA LEU A 213 22.16 10.64 13.20
C LEU A 213 22.86 11.87 12.63
N SER A 214 22.53 13.05 13.16
CA SER A 214 23.20 14.30 12.80
C SER A 214 24.60 14.41 13.40
N LEU A 215 25.51 15.18 12.78
CA LEU A 215 26.82 15.47 13.37
C LEU A 215 26.75 16.08 14.78
N LYS A 216 25.70 16.85 15.08
CA LYS A 216 25.46 17.42 16.42
C LYS A 216 25.09 16.36 17.47
N GLU A 217 24.45 15.27 17.06
CA GLU A 217 24.21 14.10 17.91
C GLU A 217 25.46 13.23 18.03
N LEU A 218 26.13 12.92 16.92
CA LEU A 218 27.38 12.15 16.89
C LEU A 218 28.44 12.79 17.81
N ALA A 219 28.66 14.10 17.70
CA ALA A 219 29.59 14.82 18.56
C ALA A 219 29.20 14.79 20.04
N ARG A 220 27.90 14.73 20.36
CA ARG A 220 27.39 14.59 21.73
C ARG A 220 27.62 13.18 22.29
N TYR A 221 27.64 12.15 21.44
CA TYR A 221 27.97 10.79 21.85
C TYR A 221 29.49 10.59 21.96
N LEU A 222 30.28 11.01 20.96
CA LEU A 222 31.75 10.91 20.99
C LEU A 222 32.38 11.66 22.18
N ARG A 223 31.90 12.86 22.53
CA ARG A 223 32.38 13.60 23.73
C ARG A 223 32.03 12.94 25.06
N LYS A 224 31.08 11.99 25.10
CA LYS A 224 30.82 11.17 26.30
C LYS A 224 31.76 9.97 26.41
N ILE A 225 32.44 9.61 25.31
CA ILE A 225 33.41 8.51 25.23
C ILE A 225 34.82 9.06 25.44
N ASN A 226 35.16 10.15 24.75
CA ASN A 226 36.42 10.88 24.92
C ASN A 226 36.16 12.41 25.08
N PRO A 227 36.23 12.96 26.31
CA PRO A 227 35.90 14.37 26.58
C PRO A 227 36.82 15.42 25.93
N SER A 228 38.07 15.07 25.58
CA SER A 228 39.03 16.00 24.95
C SER A 228 38.91 16.05 23.41
N LEU A 229 37.95 15.33 22.83
CA LEU A 229 37.82 15.15 21.38
C LEU A 229 37.16 16.38 20.71
N ASN A 230 38.00 17.17 20.02
CA ASN A 230 37.57 18.41 19.34
C ASN A 230 37.15 18.16 17.89
N ILE A 231 35.85 17.95 17.67
CA ILE A 231 35.26 17.77 16.34
C ILE A 231 35.10 19.13 15.66
N ASP A 232 35.98 19.40 14.70
CA ASP A 232 35.93 20.54 13.79
C ASP A 232 35.75 20.06 12.34
N SER A 233 34.97 20.80 11.56
CA SER A 233 34.49 20.41 10.22
C SER A 233 35.11 21.28 9.13
N ARG A 234 35.73 20.66 8.10
CA ARG A 234 36.20 21.40 6.91
C ARG A 234 35.04 22.08 6.15
N ARG A 235 35.36 23.12 5.38
CA ARG A 235 34.41 23.75 4.43
C ARG A 235 34.30 22.96 3.13
N ASP A 236 35.44 22.49 2.61
CA ASP A 236 35.45 21.56 1.49
C ASP A 236 35.05 20.18 1.97
N SER A 237 34.03 19.61 1.34
CA SER A 237 33.50 18.28 1.59
C SER A 237 33.57 17.45 0.32
N SER A 238 33.91 16.17 0.45
CA SER A 238 33.52 15.21 -0.60
C SER A 238 32.00 15.20 -0.69
N GLU A 239 31.47 15.49 -1.89
CA GLU A 239 30.03 15.43 -2.12
C GLU A 239 29.60 13.97 -2.18
N TYR A 240 28.94 13.53 -1.10
CA TYR A 240 28.27 12.23 -1.06
C TYR A 240 26.77 12.43 -1.28
N PHE A 241 26.27 11.65 -2.24
CA PHE A 241 24.90 11.64 -2.71
C PHE A 241 24.21 10.35 -2.25
N ARG A 242 22.90 10.30 -2.45
CA ARG A 242 22.08 9.12 -2.20
C ARG A 242 21.12 8.93 -3.38
N PRO A 243 20.95 7.71 -3.90
CA PRO A 243 19.96 7.45 -4.95
C PRO A 243 18.53 7.61 -4.40
N GLU A 244 17.59 7.84 -5.31
CA GLU A 244 16.17 7.87 -4.96
C GLU A 244 15.62 6.45 -4.82
N VAL A 245 14.72 6.29 -3.84
CA VAL A 245 14.14 5.01 -3.45
C VAL A 245 12.66 5.18 -3.12
N GLN A 246 11.85 4.24 -3.59
CA GLN A 246 10.42 4.14 -3.34
C GLN A 246 10.18 3.81 -1.86
N GLU A 247 10.76 2.72 -1.35
CA GLU A 247 10.57 2.26 0.03
C GLU A 247 11.78 2.54 0.95
N LYS A 248 11.51 2.79 2.25
CA LYS A 248 12.51 3.05 3.29
C LYS A 248 12.20 2.25 4.56
N VAL A 249 12.88 1.12 4.74
CA VAL A 249 12.75 0.23 5.90
C VAL A 249 13.70 0.70 7.00
N PHE A 250 13.16 1.09 8.15
CA PHE A 250 13.94 1.64 9.26
C PHE A 250 14.29 0.57 10.31
N SER A 251 15.56 0.54 10.73
CA SER A 251 16.00 -0.20 11.90
C SER A 251 15.47 0.42 13.21
N ASP A 252 15.05 -0.44 14.12
CA ASP A 252 14.59 -0.17 15.49
C ASP A 252 15.74 0.03 16.49
N GLU A 253 17.01 -0.11 16.08
CA GLU A 253 18.20 -0.02 16.94
C GLU A 253 18.38 1.34 17.65
N ASN A 254 19.24 1.36 18.67
CA ASN A 254 19.50 2.54 19.50
C ASN A 254 20.69 3.36 18.98
N LYS A 255 20.46 4.63 18.60
CA LYS A 255 21.50 5.55 18.09
C LYS A 255 22.76 5.62 18.99
N LYS A 256 22.59 5.59 20.31
CA LYS A 256 23.70 5.67 21.27
C LYS A 256 24.57 4.42 21.22
N GLU A 257 23.93 3.26 21.08
CA GLU A 257 24.56 1.95 21.13
C GLU A 257 25.33 1.65 19.83
N LEU A 258 24.76 2.02 18.69
CA LEU A 258 25.42 1.97 17.38
C LEU A 258 26.71 2.80 17.35
N VAL A 259 26.71 4.01 17.94
CA VAL A 259 27.95 4.81 18.09
C VAL A 259 28.93 4.17 19.08
N LEU A 260 28.47 3.49 20.12
CA LEU A 260 29.34 2.77 21.07
C LEU A 260 30.00 1.53 20.42
N LYS A 261 29.27 0.75 19.63
CA LYS A 261 29.83 -0.36 18.85
C LYS A 261 30.96 0.12 17.93
N ALA A 262 30.77 1.24 17.24
CA ALA A 262 31.76 1.84 16.35
C ALA A 262 33.02 2.46 17.04
N THR A 263 33.20 2.35 18.37
CA THR A 263 34.26 3.09 19.11
C THR A 263 35.06 2.29 20.16
N SER A 264 34.91 0.97 20.22
CA SER A 264 35.54 0.14 21.26
C SER A 264 36.91 -0.42 20.81
N PRO A 265 37.96 -0.50 21.67
CA PRO A 265 38.14 0.13 22.99
C PRO A 265 39.54 0.77 23.20
N VAL A 266 39.62 2.11 23.26
CA VAL A 266 40.88 2.81 23.62
C VAL A 266 41.14 2.71 25.14
N LYS A 267 42.36 2.27 25.53
CA LYS A 267 42.76 2.06 26.94
C LYS A 267 42.89 3.38 27.73
N LYS A 268 42.52 3.33 29.01
CA LYS A 268 42.65 4.45 29.99
C LYS A 268 44.10 4.69 30.43
N GLN A 269 44.45 5.95 30.70
CA GLN A 269 45.51 6.32 31.66
C GLN A 269 45.10 7.53 32.56
N LYS A 270 45.77 7.66 33.71
CA LYS A 270 45.64 8.62 34.83
C LYS A 270 46.93 8.52 35.69
N PRO A 271 47.20 9.33 36.76
CA PRO A 271 46.46 10.42 37.41
C PRO A 271 47.09 11.80 37.07
N LYS A 272 47.05 12.95 37.79
CA LYS A 272 46.68 13.44 39.16
C LYS A 272 45.86 14.77 38.98
N GLY A 273 45.43 15.58 39.96
CA GLY A 273 45.66 15.72 41.42
C GLY A 273 46.75 16.75 41.73
N LYS A 274 46.61 17.80 42.58
CA LYS A 274 45.55 18.19 43.57
C LYS A 274 44.40 19.01 42.88
N SER A 275 43.66 20.01 43.42
CA SER A 275 43.62 20.76 44.70
C SER A 275 42.22 21.35 45.00
N LEU A 276 42.07 22.24 46.00
CA LEU A 276 40.79 22.83 46.47
C LEU A 276 40.72 24.38 46.38
N ALA A 277 39.52 24.97 46.24
CA ALA A 277 38.85 25.79 47.28
C ALA A 277 37.55 26.54 46.84
N ASP A 278 36.48 26.35 47.62
CA ASP A 278 35.40 27.27 48.04
C ASP A 278 34.52 28.22 47.14
N ARG A 279 33.19 28.05 47.36
CA ARG A 279 32.10 29.04 47.56
C ARG A 279 31.34 29.71 46.39
N LYS A 280 29.99 29.54 46.47
CA LYS A 280 28.84 30.51 46.42
C LYS A 280 28.86 31.65 45.36
N ARG A 281 27.72 32.11 44.80
CA ARG A 281 26.31 32.04 45.24
C ARG A 281 25.34 32.10 44.04
N TRP A 282 24.04 31.97 44.33
CA TRP A 282 22.91 32.00 43.39
C TRP A 282 22.28 33.40 43.32
N THR A 283 21.90 33.86 42.13
CA THR A 283 20.79 34.82 41.89
C THR A 283 20.26 34.67 40.46
N SER A 284 19.04 35.13 40.21
CA SER A 284 18.31 35.02 38.94
C SER A 284 18.23 36.37 38.19
N PHE A 285 17.94 36.33 36.88
CA PHE A 285 17.59 37.53 36.13
C PHE A 285 16.51 37.26 35.06
N LYS A 286 15.34 37.88 35.25
CA LYS A 286 14.36 38.22 34.20
C LYS A 286 14.61 39.69 33.84
N TRP A 287 14.29 40.25 32.67
CA TRP A 287 13.44 39.83 31.54
C TRP A 287 13.79 40.75 30.36
N LYS A 288 13.58 40.35 29.08
CA LYS A 288 13.19 41.28 27.98
C LYS A 288 12.40 40.53 26.90
N ILE A 289 11.24 41.08 26.52
CA ILE A 289 10.24 40.47 25.63
C ILE A 289 10.60 40.37 24.12
N PRO A 290 11.44 41.23 23.49
CA PRO A 290 11.59 41.20 22.04
C PRO A 290 12.30 39.94 21.53
N PHE A 291 13.13 39.27 22.35
CA PHE A 291 13.76 38.01 21.94
C PHE A 291 12.75 36.85 21.87
N THR A 292 11.79 36.80 22.79
CA THR A 292 10.69 35.82 22.73
C THR A 292 9.73 36.12 21.59
N ALA A 293 9.43 37.39 21.31
CA ALA A 293 8.62 37.79 20.15
C ALA A 293 9.33 37.40 18.83
N PHE A 294 10.62 37.73 18.70
CA PHE A 294 11.45 37.34 17.55
C PHE A 294 11.49 35.82 17.36
N LEU A 295 11.75 35.05 18.42
CA LEU A 295 11.80 33.59 18.31
C LEU A 295 10.43 32.98 18.01
N PHE A 296 9.33 33.58 18.47
CA PHE A 296 7.98 33.15 18.11
C PHE A 296 7.68 33.42 16.62
N ILE A 297 7.83 34.67 16.19
CA ILE A 297 7.57 35.15 14.83
C ILE A 297 8.40 34.37 13.79
N PHE A 298 9.71 34.22 14.02
CA PHE A 298 10.62 33.61 13.03
C PHE A 298 10.74 32.08 13.12
N PHE A 299 10.41 31.43 14.24
CA PHE A 299 10.59 29.97 14.40
C PHE A 299 9.37 29.18 14.89
N VAL A 300 8.42 29.78 15.62
CA VAL A 300 7.21 29.08 16.09
C VAL A 300 6.05 29.24 15.11
N THR A 301 5.73 30.47 14.70
CA THR A 301 4.67 30.75 13.71
C THR A 301 4.82 29.94 12.42
N PRO A 302 6.03 29.73 11.85
CA PRO A 302 6.18 28.88 10.67
C PRO A 302 5.76 27.42 10.85
N LEU A 303 6.19 26.81 11.96
CA LEU A 303 5.85 25.42 12.26
C LEU A 303 4.37 25.28 12.65
N LEU A 304 3.81 26.30 13.30
CA LEU A 304 2.39 26.38 13.63
C LEU A 304 1.51 26.40 12.37
N LEU A 305 1.83 27.24 11.38
CA LEU A 305 1.01 27.36 10.15
C LEU A 305 1.02 26.07 9.32
N VAL A 306 2.19 25.42 9.17
CA VAL A 306 2.29 24.11 8.49
C VAL A 306 1.54 23.03 9.27
N ALA A 307 1.66 22.99 10.60
CA ALA A 307 0.97 22.01 11.43
C ALA A 307 -0.56 22.21 11.41
N LEU A 308 -1.05 23.44 11.57
CA LEU A 308 -2.48 23.76 11.52
C LEU A 308 -3.10 23.44 10.17
N SER A 309 -2.37 23.70 9.08
CA SER A 309 -2.84 23.38 7.72
C SER A 309 -2.92 21.86 7.52
N PHE A 310 -1.87 21.11 7.87
CA PHE A 310 -1.87 19.65 7.79
C PHE A 310 -2.95 18.99 8.66
N PHE A 311 -3.02 19.36 9.95
CA PHE A 311 -4.07 18.84 10.83
C PHE A 311 -5.46 19.31 10.40
N GLY A 312 -5.58 20.46 9.72
CA GLY A 312 -6.78 20.90 9.04
C GLY A 312 -7.24 19.94 7.94
N THR A 313 -6.35 19.53 7.03
CA THR A 313 -6.66 18.52 5.98
C THR A 313 -7.00 17.16 6.57
N VAL A 314 -6.32 16.75 7.64
CA VAL A 314 -6.63 15.49 8.35
C VAL A 314 -7.98 15.57 9.07
N PHE A 315 -8.30 16.71 9.66
CA PHE A 315 -9.57 16.93 10.36
C PHE A 315 -10.75 17.06 9.39
N SER A 316 -10.58 17.69 8.23
CA SER A 316 -11.62 17.71 7.19
C SER A 316 -11.91 16.32 6.63
N LYS A 317 -10.89 15.47 6.44
CA LYS A 317 -11.08 14.04 6.09
C LYS A 317 -11.90 13.31 7.16
N LYS A 318 -11.66 13.57 8.45
CA LYS A 318 -12.52 13.03 9.54
C LYS A 318 -13.94 13.60 9.48
N LEU A 319 -14.12 14.90 9.31
CA LEU A 319 -15.45 15.53 9.22
C LEU A 319 -16.25 14.97 8.05
N PHE A 320 -15.61 14.69 6.90
CA PHE A 320 -16.26 14.05 5.76
C PHE A 320 -16.71 12.62 6.07
N ALA A 321 -15.87 11.80 6.72
CA ALA A 321 -16.25 10.45 7.17
C ALA A 321 -17.37 10.46 8.23
N GLU A 322 -17.53 11.56 8.98
CA GLU A 322 -18.69 11.77 9.86
C GLU A 322 -19.93 12.31 9.13
N GLY A 323 -19.93 12.32 7.79
CA GLY A 323 -21.01 12.84 6.96
C GLY A 323 -21.13 14.36 6.93
N LEU A 324 -20.27 15.09 7.66
CA LEU A 324 -20.30 16.54 7.83
C LEU A 324 -19.59 17.26 6.67
N SER A 325 -19.97 16.94 5.43
CA SER A 325 -19.38 17.45 4.19
C SER A 325 -19.21 18.98 4.16
N GLY A 326 -20.24 19.74 4.54
CA GLY A 326 -20.18 21.22 4.61
C GLY A 326 -19.34 21.80 5.77
N ALA A 327 -18.92 20.98 6.74
CA ALA A 327 -17.92 21.36 7.75
C ALA A 327 -16.51 20.96 7.31
N ALA A 328 -16.35 19.83 6.61
CA ALA A 328 -15.11 19.45 5.95
C ALA A 328 -14.70 20.51 4.90
N GLU A 329 -15.66 21.01 4.13
CA GLU A 329 -15.51 22.10 3.15
C GLU A 329 -14.94 23.37 3.82
N LYS A 330 -15.60 23.90 4.85
CA LYS A 330 -15.12 25.05 5.62
C LYS A 330 -13.76 24.82 6.29
N GLN A 331 -13.49 23.61 6.74
CA GLN A 331 -12.17 23.26 7.30
C GLN A 331 -11.08 23.25 6.22
N LEU A 332 -11.41 22.90 4.96
CA LEU A 332 -10.50 23.01 3.82
C LEU A 332 -10.33 24.46 3.37
N GLU A 333 -11.38 25.29 3.37
CA GLU A 333 -11.26 26.75 3.13
C GLU A 333 -10.31 27.42 4.15
N VAL A 334 -10.46 27.09 5.44
CA VAL A 334 -9.56 27.57 6.52
C VAL A 334 -8.14 27.04 6.31
N THR A 335 -7.98 25.78 5.88
CA THR A 335 -6.67 25.17 5.58
C THR A 335 -5.98 25.86 4.40
N LEU A 336 -6.73 26.14 3.34
CA LEU A 336 -6.27 26.87 2.15
C LEU A 336 -5.83 28.29 2.52
N ALA A 337 -6.64 29.01 3.30
CA ALA A 337 -6.33 30.36 3.77
C ALA A 337 -5.10 30.40 4.69
N LEU A 338 -4.97 29.47 5.65
CA LEU A 338 -3.80 29.36 6.51
C LEU A 338 -2.53 29.04 5.71
N SER A 339 -2.65 28.17 4.70
CA SER A 339 -1.54 27.81 3.82
C SER A 339 -1.11 28.98 2.93
N GLN A 340 -2.06 29.70 2.30
CA GLN A 340 -1.79 30.91 1.52
C GLN A 340 -1.14 32.03 2.36
N VAL A 341 -1.58 32.21 3.61
CA VAL A 341 -0.99 33.22 4.51
C VAL A 341 0.44 32.83 4.90
N GLY A 342 0.68 31.55 5.20
CA GLY A 342 2.02 31.05 5.52
C GLY A 342 2.97 31.06 4.32
N GLU A 343 2.50 30.72 3.12
CA GLU A 343 3.26 30.77 1.86
C GLU A 343 3.78 32.19 1.59
N LYS A 344 2.87 33.18 1.61
CA LYS A 344 3.23 34.61 1.42
C LYS A 344 4.22 35.08 2.49
N TYR A 345 4.02 34.65 3.73
CA TYR A 345 4.91 34.95 4.85
C TYR A 345 6.30 34.31 4.68
N PHE A 346 6.38 33.06 4.25
CA PHE A 346 7.65 32.36 4.04
C PHE A 346 8.39 32.86 2.80
N ASN A 347 7.70 33.27 1.74
CA ASN A 347 8.31 33.93 0.59
C ASN A 347 8.90 35.29 0.99
N LEU A 348 8.21 36.08 1.81
CA LEU A 348 8.79 37.30 2.41
C LEU A 348 10.06 37.01 3.22
N LEU A 349 10.05 35.99 4.08
CA LEU A 349 11.24 35.57 4.84
C LEU A 349 12.31 34.87 3.98
N SER A 350 11.96 34.42 2.76
CA SER A 350 12.88 33.73 1.84
C SER A 350 14.01 34.63 1.34
N GLY A 351 13.79 35.95 1.33
CA GLY A 351 14.82 36.96 0.99
C GLY A 351 15.91 37.16 2.06
N ILE A 352 15.76 36.62 3.27
CA ILE A 352 16.71 36.85 4.36
C ILE A 352 17.97 35.98 4.17
N PRO A 353 19.19 36.59 4.11
CA PRO A 353 20.43 35.84 3.99
C PRO A 353 20.60 34.75 5.06
N SER A 354 21.12 33.59 4.66
CA SER A 354 21.24 32.36 5.47
C SER A 354 19.94 31.69 5.92
N LEU A 355 18.82 32.41 6.09
CA LEU A 355 17.52 31.84 6.48
C LEU A 355 16.60 31.54 5.29
N GLY A 356 16.89 32.06 4.09
CA GLY A 356 15.99 31.95 2.94
C GLY A 356 15.63 30.53 2.49
N LYS A 357 16.62 29.62 2.46
CA LYS A 357 16.45 28.24 1.99
C LYS A 357 15.45 27.41 2.82
N PRO A 358 15.49 27.38 4.17
CA PRO A 358 14.47 26.67 4.95
C PRO A 358 13.07 27.28 4.82
N TYR A 359 12.93 28.61 4.77
CA TYR A 359 11.61 29.21 4.54
C TYR A 359 11.05 28.87 3.16
N LYS A 360 11.85 28.92 2.08
CA LYS A 360 11.38 28.48 0.76
C LYS A 360 10.88 27.02 0.79
N LYS A 361 11.59 26.10 1.46
CA LYS A 361 11.11 24.71 1.62
C LYS A 361 9.78 24.60 2.36
N LEU A 362 9.55 25.41 3.39
CA LEU A 362 8.26 25.46 4.08
C LEU A 362 7.18 26.10 3.20
N SER A 363 7.54 27.06 2.34
CA SER A 363 6.65 27.64 1.32
C SER A 363 6.16 26.56 0.37
N ASN A 364 7.08 25.79 -0.24
CA ASN A 364 6.75 24.64 -1.09
C ASN A 364 5.97 23.52 -0.35
N THR A 365 6.02 23.45 0.99
CA THR A 365 5.14 22.54 1.77
C THR A 365 3.73 23.12 1.91
N LEU A 366 3.58 24.44 2.06
CA LEU A 366 2.28 25.09 2.08
C LEU A 366 1.65 25.23 0.69
N GLU A 367 2.45 25.35 -0.37
CA GLU A 367 2.04 25.27 -1.79
C GLU A 367 1.31 23.95 -2.04
N VAL A 368 1.97 22.82 -1.80
CA VAL A 368 1.35 21.49 -1.94
C VAL A 368 0.18 21.27 -0.97
N LEU A 369 0.17 21.87 0.23
CA LEU A 369 -1.00 21.82 1.13
C LEU A 369 -2.18 22.71 0.67
N GLN A 370 -1.94 23.76 -0.12
CA GLN A 370 -3.01 24.48 -0.83
C GLN A 370 -3.60 23.55 -1.90
N GLU A 371 -2.78 22.82 -2.65
CA GLU A 371 -3.31 21.90 -3.67
C GLU A 371 -4.01 20.67 -3.07
N HIS A 372 -3.59 20.16 -1.90
CA HIS A 372 -4.41 19.18 -1.15
C HIS A 372 -5.75 19.77 -0.71
N ALA A 373 -5.79 21.07 -0.36
CA ALA A 373 -7.03 21.74 0.00
C ALA A 373 -7.92 21.99 -1.23
N ASN A 374 -7.35 22.36 -2.38
CA ASN A 374 -8.05 22.54 -3.66
C ASN A 374 -8.64 21.22 -4.16
N VAL A 375 -7.83 20.15 -4.21
CA VAL A 375 -8.29 18.79 -4.55
C VAL A 375 -9.37 18.33 -3.57
N GLY A 376 -9.21 18.58 -2.26
CA GLY A 376 -10.25 18.28 -1.26
C GLY A 376 -11.56 19.05 -1.50
N LEU A 377 -11.49 20.34 -1.83
CA LEU A 377 -12.66 21.17 -2.14
C LEU A 377 -13.33 20.73 -3.45
N ARG A 378 -12.57 20.40 -4.49
CA ARG A 378 -13.12 19.84 -5.75
C ARG A 378 -13.72 18.46 -5.54
N PHE A 379 -13.10 17.60 -4.73
CA PHE A 379 -13.66 16.31 -4.35
C PHE A 379 -15.00 16.50 -3.62
N LEU A 380 -15.08 17.37 -2.61
CA LEU A 380 -16.34 17.66 -1.93
C LEU A 380 -17.39 18.29 -2.85
N LYS A 381 -17.01 19.18 -3.77
CA LYS A 381 -17.90 19.74 -4.79
C LYS A 381 -18.45 18.68 -5.74
N THR A 382 -17.59 17.79 -6.22
CA THR A 382 -17.95 16.68 -7.12
C THR A 382 -18.84 15.68 -6.39
N PHE A 383 -18.48 15.30 -5.16
CA PHE A 383 -19.29 14.47 -4.27
C PHE A 383 -20.65 15.11 -3.96
N ASN A 384 -20.70 16.41 -3.67
CA ASN A 384 -21.96 17.14 -3.48
C ASN A 384 -22.85 17.05 -4.73
N LEU A 385 -22.29 17.20 -5.94
CA LEU A 385 -23.04 17.08 -7.21
C LEU A 385 -23.52 15.64 -7.46
N THR A 386 -22.70 14.62 -7.16
CA THR A 386 -23.07 13.20 -7.26
C THR A 386 -24.14 12.83 -6.22
N SER A 387 -24.04 13.35 -5.00
CA SER A 387 -25.03 13.19 -3.93
C SER A 387 -26.36 13.89 -4.27
N GLU A 388 -26.32 15.03 -4.96
CA GLU A 388 -27.51 15.71 -5.48
C GLU A 388 -28.13 14.96 -6.68
N LEU A 389 -27.31 14.40 -7.59
CA LEU A 389 -27.80 13.51 -8.65
C LEU A 389 -28.51 12.30 -8.04
N PHE A 390 -27.87 11.60 -7.09
CA PHE A 390 -28.46 10.47 -6.37
C PHE A 390 -29.78 10.86 -5.68
N GLU A 391 -29.84 12.02 -5.03
CA GLU A 391 -31.11 12.52 -4.45
C GLU A 391 -32.17 12.78 -5.52
N ASN A 392 -31.83 13.38 -6.66
CA ASN A 392 -32.80 13.70 -7.71
C ASN A 392 -33.32 12.44 -8.42
N VAL A 393 -32.46 11.43 -8.60
CA VAL A 393 -32.81 10.09 -9.13
C VAL A 393 -33.82 9.38 -8.22
N VAL A 394 -33.55 9.35 -6.91
CA VAL A 394 -34.33 8.60 -5.89
C VAL A 394 -35.60 9.33 -5.45
N VAL A 395 -35.64 10.66 -5.54
CA VAL A 395 -36.81 11.50 -5.17
C VAL A 395 -37.60 11.95 -6.41
N GLU A 396 -37.36 11.35 -7.58
CA GLU A 396 -38.13 11.51 -8.84
C GLU A 396 -38.27 12.96 -9.37
N LYS A 397 -37.44 13.88 -8.85
CA LYS A 397 -37.52 15.32 -9.16
C LYS A 397 -37.27 15.57 -10.65
N ASP A 398 -37.82 16.66 -11.19
CA ASP A 398 -37.46 17.11 -12.54
C ASP A 398 -36.06 17.71 -12.54
N PHE A 399 -35.15 17.11 -13.31
CA PHE A 399 -33.82 17.62 -13.57
C PHE A 399 -33.34 17.23 -14.98
N ASP A 400 -32.42 18.01 -15.53
CA ASP A 400 -31.76 17.72 -16.80
C ASP A 400 -30.60 16.74 -16.54
N LEU A 401 -30.83 15.44 -16.81
CA LEU A 401 -29.84 14.37 -16.59
C LEU A 401 -28.54 14.65 -17.33
N VAL A 402 -28.63 15.04 -18.61
CA VAL A 402 -27.46 15.24 -19.48
C VAL A 402 -26.62 16.40 -18.97
N LYS A 403 -27.25 17.52 -18.60
CA LYS A 403 -26.55 18.67 -18.00
C LYS A 403 -25.95 18.34 -16.64
N LYS A 404 -26.65 17.57 -15.79
CA LYS A 404 -26.16 17.22 -14.45
C LYS A 404 -24.97 16.26 -14.52
N THR A 405 -25.05 15.24 -15.36
CA THR A 405 -23.96 14.28 -15.60
C THR A 405 -22.77 14.92 -16.33
N ASN A 406 -22.99 15.79 -17.32
CA ASN A 406 -21.93 16.58 -17.94
C ASN A 406 -21.24 17.51 -16.92
N GLN A 407 -21.99 18.11 -15.98
CA GLN A 407 -21.40 18.90 -14.90
C GLN A 407 -20.53 18.02 -13.98
N ILE A 408 -21.01 16.83 -13.60
CA ILE A 408 -20.23 15.89 -12.78
C ILE A 408 -18.99 15.40 -13.53
N SER A 409 -19.08 15.05 -14.82
CA SER A 409 -17.91 14.66 -15.62
C SER A 409 -16.90 15.80 -15.73
N LEU A 410 -17.34 17.04 -15.97
CA LEU A 410 -16.43 18.18 -16.04
C LEU A 410 -15.74 18.48 -14.70
N GLU A 411 -16.43 18.34 -13.57
CA GLU A 411 -15.80 18.48 -12.25
C GLU A 411 -14.88 17.29 -11.93
N MET A 412 -15.23 16.06 -12.36
CA MET A 412 -14.34 14.89 -12.34
C MET A 412 -13.09 15.12 -13.19
N ASP A 413 -13.20 15.60 -14.43
CA ASP A 413 -12.06 15.89 -15.32
C ASP A 413 -11.11 16.91 -14.68
N ASN A 414 -11.66 17.94 -14.05
CA ASN A 414 -10.88 18.92 -13.29
C ASN A 414 -10.29 18.32 -12.00
N LEU A 415 -11.01 17.42 -11.32
CA LEU A 415 -10.53 16.73 -10.12
C LEU A 415 -9.37 15.77 -10.46
N TYR A 416 -9.49 14.96 -11.52
CA TYR A 416 -8.42 14.11 -12.03
C TYR A 416 -7.20 14.92 -12.46
N LYS A 417 -7.40 16.00 -13.21
CA LYS A 417 -6.32 16.91 -13.60
C LYS A 417 -5.59 17.52 -12.38
N ASP A 418 -6.34 18.06 -11.42
CA ASP A 418 -5.76 18.66 -10.21
C ASP A 418 -5.11 17.59 -9.30
N ILE A 419 -5.63 16.35 -9.30
CA ILE A 419 -5.00 15.18 -8.66
C ILE A 419 -3.67 14.84 -9.34
N SER A 420 -3.61 14.68 -10.66
CA SER A 420 -2.36 14.36 -11.37
C SER A 420 -1.33 15.50 -11.29
N PHE A 421 -1.80 16.75 -11.27
CA PHE A 421 -0.95 17.91 -10.98
C PHE A 421 -0.40 17.83 -9.55
N LEU A 422 -1.27 17.58 -8.56
CA LEU A 422 -0.88 17.40 -7.18
C LEU A 422 0.11 16.24 -7.00
N GLU A 423 -0.06 15.12 -7.70
CA GLU A 423 0.90 14.01 -7.68
C GLU A 423 2.25 14.42 -8.26
N GLY A 424 2.28 15.19 -9.35
CA GLY A 424 3.52 15.77 -9.89
C GLY A 424 4.21 16.74 -8.93
N GLU A 425 3.44 17.58 -8.22
CA GLU A 425 3.97 18.42 -7.15
C GLU A 425 4.49 17.59 -5.97
N VAL A 426 3.72 16.61 -5.50
CA VAL A 426 4.06 15.73 -4.36
C VAL A 426 5.32 14.92 -4.65
N GLN A 427 5.48 14.41 -5.88
CA GLN A 427 6.70 13.71 -6.32
C GLN A 427 7.92 14.65 -6.36
N SER A 428 7.77 15.88 -6.85
CA SER A 428 8.84 16.90 -6.89
C SER A 428 9.07 17.65 -5.56
N SER A 429 8.18 17.46 -4.59
CA SER A 429 8.21 18.13 -3.29
C SER A 429 9.31 17.62 -2.34
N ASN A 430 9.41 18.25 -1.16
CA ASN A 430 10.35 17.80 -0.14
C ASN A 430 9.80 16.61 0.70
N THR A 431 10.70 15.85 1.33
CA THR A 431 10.34 14.60 2.03
C THR A 431 9.43 14.77 3.26
N LEU A 432 9.24 16.00 3.78
CA LEU A 432 8.21 16.26 4.78
C LEU A 432 6.84 16.34 4.10
N THR A 433 6.72 17.15 3.03
CA THR A 433 5.51 17.24 2.20
C THR A 433 5.04 15.87 1.74
N ARG A 434 5.88 15.08 1.06
CA ARG A 434 5.47 13.76 0.53
C ARG A 434 4.88 12.85 1.60
N LYS A 435 5.50 12.78 2.79
CA LYS A 435 4.98 12.01 3.93
C LYS A 435 3.64 12.49 4.50
N MET A 436 3.32 13.77 4.31
CA MET A 436 2.03 14.33 4.71
C MET A 436 0.97 13.98 3.65
N SER A 437 1.36 14.00 2.37
CA SER A 437 0.54 13.56 1.24
C SER A 437 0.22 12.06 1.28
N ASP A 438 1.21 11.20 1.53
CA ASP A 438 1.08 9.74 1.72
C ASP A 438 0.03 9.37 2.80
N TYR A 439 -0.28 10.29 3.71
CA TYR A 439 -1.27 10.11 4.79
C TYR A 439 -2.66 10.68 4.45
N ILE A 440 -2.70 11.75 3.64
CA ILE A 440 -3.95 12.38 3.21
C ILE A 440 -4.58 11.60 2.04
N PHE A 441 -3.77 11.18 1.07
CA PHE A 441 -4.23 10.74 -0.24
C PHE A 441 -4.20 9.21 -0.43
N ARG A 442 -5.25 8.71 -1.07
CA ARG A 442 -5.32 7.47 -1.84
C ARG A 442 -6.16 7.78 -3.07
N GLN A 443 -5.90 7.08 -4.16
CA GLN A 443 -6.55 7.30 -5.46
C GLN A 443 -7.32 6.05 -5.87
N GLU A 444 -8.49 6.25 -6.46
CA GLU A 444 -9.32 5.22 -7.09
C GLU A 444 -9.67 5.68 -8.51
N ASP A 445 -9.63 4.75 -9.48
CA ASP A 445 -9.84 5.03 -10.90
C ASP A 445 -11.35 5.01 -11.27
N LEU A 446 -12.08 6.00 -10.78
CA LEU A 446 -13.47 6.25 -11.19
C LEU A 446 -13.58 6.85 -12.60
N GLU A 447 -12.47 7.02 -13.35
CA GLU A 447 -12.50 7.78 -14.62
C GLU A 447 -13.32 7.07 -15.70
N LYS A 448 -13.21 5.73 -15.78
CA LYS A 448 -13.82 4.92 -16.85
C LYS A 448 -15.36 5.00 -16.89
N ILE A 449 -15.99 5.07 -15.72
CA ILE A 449 -17.46 4.99 -15.57
C ILE A 449 -18.16 6.35 -15.76
N LYS A 450 -17.47 7.50 -15.58
CA LYS A 450 -18.09 8.85 -15.54
C LYS A 450 -19.03 9.14 -16.72
N ASN A 451 -18.67 8.70 -17.92
CA ASN A 451 -19.43 8.91 -19.16
C ASN A 451 -20.52 7.84 -19.41
N LYS A 452 -20.58 6.77 -18.61
CA LYS A 452 -21.57 5.67 -18.71
C LYS A 452 -22.80 5.91 -17.84
N VAL A 453 -22.65 6.67 -16.75
CA VAL A 453 -23.73 7.04 -15.80
C VAL A 453 -25.03 7.53 -16.47
N PRO A 454 -25.03 8.34 -17.55
CA PRO A 454 -26.27 8.76 -18.20
C PRO A 454 -27.03 7.58 -18.80
N LYS A 455 -26.34 6.65 -19.49
CA LYS A 455 -26.98 5.44 -20.03
C LYS A 455 -27.54 4.58 -18.89
N LEU A 456 -26.73 4.32 -17.87
CA LEU A 456 -27.12 3.51 -16.70
C LEU A 456 -28.34 4.06 -15.92
N LEU A 457 -28.72 5.32 -16.14
CA LEU A 457 -29.91 5.94 -15.55
C LEU A 457 -31.07 6.11 -16.56
N GLY A 458 -31.07 5.35 -17.65
CA GLY A 458 -32.17 5.34 -18.62
C GLY A 458 -32.24 6.56 -19.54
N LYS A 459 -31.09 7.16 -19.91
CA LYS A 459 -31.07 8.28 -20.88
C LYS A 459 -31.53 7.86 -22.28
N ASP A 460 -31.02 6.73 -22.76
CA ASP A 460 -31.16 6.32 -24.17
C ASP A 460 -32.30 5.31 -24.38
N GLY A 461 -33.02 4.95 -23.32
CA GLY A 461 -34.12 3.99 -23.26
C GLY A 461 -34.55 3.74 -21.81
N VAL A 462 -35.51 2.84 -21.59
CA VAL A 462 -35.78 2.31 -20.23
C VAL A 462 -34.70 1.26 -19.93
N GLU A 463 -34.05 1.36 -18.77
CA GLU A 463 -33.08 0.36 -18.31
C GLU A 463 -33.61 -0.29 -17.02
N LYS A 464 -33.59 -1.63 -16.94
CA LYS A 464 -34.03 -2.40 -15.78
C LYS A 464 -32.86 -3.11 -15.11
N TYR A 465 -32.79 -3.06 -13.78
CA TYR A 465 -31.80 -3.81 -13.00
C TYR A 465 -32.45 -4.73 -11.97
N LEU A 466 -31.96 -5.98 -11.96
CA LEU A 466 -32.20 -6.96 -10.92
C LEU A 466 -31.20 -6.71 -9.78
N ILE A 467 -31.68 -6.43 -8.57
CA ILE A 467 -30.83 -6.25 -7.40
C ILE A 467 -31.07 -7.41 -6.42
N LEU A 468 -30.09 -8.30 -6.31
CA LEU A 468 -30.14 -9.49 -5.45
C LEU A 468 -29.68 -9.14 -4.03
N PHE A 469 -30.48 -9.51 -3.02
CA PHE A 469 -30.01 -9.56 -1.64
C PHE A 469 -29.46 -10.96 -1.33
N GLN A 470 -28.24 -11.02 -0.78
CA GLN A 470 -27.56 -12.28 -0.48
C GLN A 470 -27.31 -12.43 1.03
N ASN A 471 -27.92 -13.43 1.66
CA ASN A 471 -27.74 -13.73 3.07
C ASN A 471 -26.52 -14.62 3.29
N ASN A 472 -25.38 -14.00 3.59
CA ASN A 472 -24.12 -14.68 3.90
C ASN A 472 -24.16 -15.54 5.20
N SER A 473 -25.28 -15.59 5.94
CA SER A 473 -25.50 -16.57 7.01
C SER A 473 -25.44 -18.02 6.53
N THR A 474 -25.78 -18.24 5.26
CA THR A 474 -25.74 -19.54 4.58
C THR A 474 -24.93 -19.36 3.30
N ALA A 475 -23.72 -19.91 3.28
CA ALA A 475 -22.69 -19.55 2.30
C ALA A 475 -23.07 -19.94 0.87
N ARG A 476 -23.05 -18.95 -0.03
CA ARG A 476 -22.94 -19.14 -1.49
C ARG A 476 -21.74 -18.33 -1.99
N PRO A 477 -21.07 -18.77 -3.08
CA PRO A 477 -19.78 -18.21 -3.49
C PRO A 477 -19.74 -16.70 -3.71
N THR A 478 -20.84 -16.08 -4.15
CA THR A 478 -20.87 -14.64 -4.50
C THR A 478 -21.22 -13.72 -3.33
N GLY A 479 -21.59 -14.24 -2.15
CA GLY A 479 -22.09 -13.42 -1.03
C GLY A 479 -23.26 -14.00 -0.22
N GLY A 480 -23.71 -15.24 -0.45
CA GLY A 480 -24.80 -15.87 0.32
C GLY A 480 -26.05 -16.22 -0.48
N VAL A 481 -27.01 -16.89 0.17
CA VAL A 481 -28.28 -17.35 -0.46
C VAL A 481 -29.13 -16.15 -0.91
N ILE A 482 -29.77 -16.26 -2.09
CA ILE A 482 -30.62 -15.19 -2.63
C ILE A 482 -32.03 -15.32 -2.03
N GLU A 483 -32.27 -14.66 -0.89
CA GLU A 483 -33.57 -14.71 -0.20
C GLU A 483 -34.60 -13.73 -0.77
N SER A 484 -34.12 -12.59 -1.28
CA SER A 484 -34.95 -11.53 -1.83
C SER A 484 -34.29 -10.91 -3.06
N PHE A 485 -35.10 -10.33 -3.94
CA PHE A 485 -34.59 -9.48 -5.01
C PHE A 485 -35.47 -8.27 -5.27
N ILE A 486 -34.93 -7.29 -5.98
CA ILE A 486 -35.59 -6.03 -6.30
C ILE A 486 -35.48 -5.81 -7.81
N LEU A 487 -36.61 -5.63 -8.49
CA LEU A 487 -36.61 -5.05 -9.83
C LEU A 487 -36.68 -3.52 -9.71
N THR A 488 -35.67 -2.85 -10.24
CA THR A 488 -35.63 -1.38 -10.35
C THR A 488 -35.67 -0.98 -11.81
N THR A 489 -36.50 0.03 -12.13
CA THR A 489 -36.62 0.56 -13.49
C THR A 489 -36.18 2.02 -13.53
N PHE A 490 -35.28 2.34 -14.45
CA PHE A 490 -34.78 3.70 -14.67
C PHE A 490 -35.23 4.24 -16.04
N SER A 491 -35.60 5.53 -16.07
CA SER A 491 -35.99 6.23 -17.29
C SER A 491 -35.73 7.73 -17.13
N ASP A 492 -35.07 8.34 -18.12
CA ASP A 492 -34.69 9.77 -18.17
C ASP A 492 -34.10 10.31 -16.84
N GLY A 493 -33.22 9.52 -16.22
CA GLY A 493 -32.53 9.91 -14.98
C GLY A 493 -33.29 9.63 -13.69
N LYS A 494 -34.50 9.06 -13.75
CA LYS A 494 -35.36 8.81 -12.59
C LYS A 494 -35.50 7.32 -12.30
N LEU A 495 -35.55 6.97 -11.03
CA LEU A 495 -36.00 5.64 -10.57
C LEU A 495 -37.53 5.62 -10.58
N VAL A 496 -38.12 5.04 -11.64
CA VAL A 496 -39.57 5.13 -11.92
C VAL A 496 -40.40 3.96 -11.38
N ASP A 497 -39.76 2.83 -11.05
CA ASP A 497 -40.40 1.68 -10.42
C ASP A 497 -39.42 0.93 -9.51
N ILE A 498 -39.94 0.39 -8.40
CA ILE A 498 -39.23 -0.46 -7.44
C ILE A 498 -40.21 -1.56 -6.99
N LYS A 499 -39.97 -2.80 -7.42
CA LYS A 499 -40.74 -3.97 -6.96
C LYS A 499 -39.81 -4.90 -6.18
N ILE A 500 -40.20 -5.26 -4.96
CA ILE A 500 -39.42 -6.16 -4.09
C ILE A 500 -40.11 -7.53 -4.08
N TYR A 501 -39.34 -8.59 -4.25
CA TYR A 501 -39.79 -9.98 -4.38
C TYR A 501 -39.06 -10.89 -3.40
N ASP A 502 -39.73 -12.00 -3.08
CA ASP A 502 -39.27 -13.04 -2.18
C ASP A 502 -39.05 -14.33 -3.00
N THR A 503 -37.85 -14.92 -2.97
CA THR A 503 -37.55 -16.09 -3.81
C THR A 503 -38.36 -17.30 -3.40
N LYS A 504 -38.69 -17.44 -2.10
CA LYS A 504 -39.58 -18.51 -1.59
C LYS A 504 -40.98 -18.43 -2.20
N VAL A 505 -41.35 -17.32 -2.84
CA VAL A 505 -42.59 -17.12 -3.60
C VAL A 505 -42.37 -17.24 -5.11
N THR A 506 -41.35 -16.60 -5.70
CA THR A 506 -41.16 -16.61 -7.17
C THR A 506 -40.67 -17.95 -7.71
N ASP A 507 -39.85 -18.69 -6.96
CA ASP A 507 -39.44 -20.08 -7.25
C ASP A 507 -40.66 -20.96 -7.61
N ARG A 508 -41.83 -20.71 -6.99
CA ARG A 508 -43.06 -21.50 -7.17
C ARG A 508 -43.76 -21.26 -8.51
N ASN A 509 -43.40 -20.19 -9.22
CA ASN A 509 -43.92 -19.89 -10.55
C ASN A 509 -43.13 -20.61 -11.67
N LEU A 510 -41.93 -21.11 -11.35
CA LEU A 510 -41.02 -21.73 -12.30
C LEU A 510 -41.70 -22.93 -13.00
N SER A 511 -41.94 -22.79 -14.31
CA SER A 511 -42.73 -23.75 -15.08
C SER A 511 -41.90 -24.96 -15.52
N GLY A 512 -41.72 -25.91 -14.60
CA GLY A 512 -41.06 -27.19 -14.85
C GLY A 512 -40.11 -27.59 -13.72
N VAL A 513 -39.06 -28.33 -14.07
CA VAL A 513 -37.91 -28.58 -13.17
C VAL A 513 -36.65 -28.31 -13.97
N VAL A 514 -35.77 -27.47 -13.42
CA VAL A 514 -34.45 -27.18 -14.00
C VAL A 514 -33.43 -28.12 -13.36
N GLU A 515 -32.62 -28.76 -14.20
CA GLU A 515 -31.58 -29.71 -13.75
C GLU A 515 -30.48 -28.94 -12.97
N PRO A 516 -30.28 -29.23 -11.68
CA PRO A 516 -29.31 -28.50 -10.86
C PRO A 516 -27.85 -28.92 -11.16
N PRO A 517 -26.87 -28.07 -10.79
CA PRO A 517 -25.45 -28.39 -10.91
C PRO A 517 -25.11 -29.75 -10.27
N PRO A 518 -24.24 -30.59 -10.87
CA PRO A 518 -23.97 -31.95 -10.37
C PRO A 518 -23.63 -32.11 -8.87
N PRO A 519 -23.03 -31.12 -8.16
CA PRO A 519 -22.87 -31.19 -6.71
C PRO A 519 -24.18 -31.29 -5.92
N PHE A 520 -25.28 -30.68 -6.38
CA PHE A 520 -26.58 -30.63 -5.68
C PHE A 520 -27.12 -32.04 -5.44
N LYS A 521 -27.31 -32.81 -6.51
CA LYS A 521 -27.76 -34.21 -6.44
C LYS A 521 -26.77 -35.10 -5.70
N LYS A 522 -25.47 -34.90 -5.94
CA LYS A 522 -24.41 -35.78 -5.41
C LYS A 522 -24.18 -35.64 -3.89
N TYR A 523 -24.31 -34.43 -3.34
CA TYR A 523 -23.95 -34.15 -1.94
C TYR A 523 -25.12 -33.71 -1.06
N PHE A 524 -26.20 -33.19 -1.65
CA PHE A 524 -27.33 -32.59 -0.92
C PHE A 524 -28.69 -33.23 -1.28
N ALA A 525 -28.73 -34.15 -2.24
CA ALA A 525 -29.95 -34.80 -2.75
C ALA A 525 -31.04 -33.80 -3.24
N ILE A 526 -30.60 -32.66 -3.78
CA ILE A 526 -31.48 -31.64 -4.36
C ILE A 526 -31.63 -31.90 -5.85
N ASP A 527 -32.87 -32.15 -6.30
CA ASP A 527 -33.20 -32.54 -7.68
C ASP A 527 -33.76 -31.41 -8.57
N ALA A 528 -33.99 -30.21 -8.01
CA ALA A 528 -34.47 -29.02 -8.72
C ALA A 528 -33.56 -27.81 -8.45
N TRP A 529 -33.48 -26.88 -9.42
CA TRP A 529 -32.75 -25.62 -9.31
C TRP A 529 -33.68 -24.43 -9.52
N ASN A 530 -33.58 -23.42 -8.65
CA ASN A 530 -34.40 -22.20 -8.68
C ASN A 530 -33.52 -20.96 -8.44
N LEU A 531 -34.11 -19.76 -8.49
CA LEU A 531 -33.43 -18.48 -8.25
C LEU A 531 -32.66 -18.40 -6.93
N ILE A 532 -33.22 -18.93 -5.83
CA ILE A 532 -32.60 -18.88 -4.48
C ILE A 532 -31.15 -19.40 -4.42
N ASP A 533 -30.83 -20.38 -5.28
CA ASP A 533 -29.53 -21.07 -5.37
C ASP A 533 -28.86 -20.88 -6.74
N SER A 534 -29.30 -19.89 -7.54
CA SER A 534 -28.77 -19.63 -8.88
C SER A 534 -27.29 -19.22 -8.86
N ASN A 535 -26.83 -18.62 -7.75
CA ASN A 535 -25.47 -18.11 -7.57
C ASN A 535 -24.44 -19.16 -7.12
N TRP A 536 -24.59 -20.40 -7.58
CA TRP A 536 -23.66 -21.50 -7.24
C TRP A 536 -22.28 -21.37 -7.94
N ASP A 537 -22.17 -20.61 -9.03
CA ASP A 537 -20.87 -20.37 -9.65
C ASP A 537 -20.12 -19.24 -8.91
N PRO A 538 -18.82 -19.42 -8.58
CA PRO A 538 -18.05 -18.37 -7.93
C PRO A 538 -17.79 -17.16 -8.82
N ASP A 539 -17.92 -17.27 -10.14
CA ASP A 539 -17.87 -16.11 -11.03
C ASP A 539 -19.21 -15.36 -10.99
N PHE A 540 -19.19 -14.12 -10.49
CA PHE A 540 -20.42 -13.35 -10.37
C PHE A 540 -21.09 -13.05 -11.72
N GLN A 541 -20.36 -12.97 -12.83
CA GLN A 541 -20.96 -12.74 -14.15
C GLN A 541 -21.72 -13.98 -14.66
N LEU A 542 -21.25 -15.19 -14.34
CA LEU A 542 -21.99 -16.43 -14.63
C LEU A 542 -23.23 -16.54 -13.73
N SER A 543 -23.07 -16.34 -12.43
CA SER A 543 -24.15 -16.37 -11.44
C SER A 543 -25.22 -15.28 -11.66
N ALA A 544 -24.83 -14.09 -12.10
CA ALA A 544 -25.74 -13.02 -12.52
C ALA A 544 -26.54 -13.40 -13.77
N SER A 545 -25.88 -13.95 -14.80
CA SER A 545 -26.55 -14.41 -16.02
C SER A 545 -27.56 -15.52 -15.73
N GLN A 546 -27.27 -16.39 -14.75
CA GLN A 546 -28.20 -17.43 -14.30
C GLN A 546 -29.39 -16.85 -13.49
N ALA A 547 -29.16 -15.85 -12.64
CA ALA A 547 -30.23 -15.15 -11.92
C ALA A 547 -31.17 -14.38 -12.85
N GLU A 548 -30.62 -13.71 -13.88
CA GLU A 548 -31.41 -13.10 -14.97
C GLU A 548 -32.33 -14.13 -15.63
N TRP A 549 -31.78 -15.30 -15.99
CA TRP A 549 -32.54 -16.37 -16.64
C TRP A 549 -33.68 -16.92 -15.75
N PHE A 550 -33.45 -17.06 -14.44
CA PHE A 550 -34.51 -17.50 -13.53
C PHE A 550 -35.63 -16.46 -13.41
N VAL A 551 -35.31 -15.18 -13.24
CA VAL A 551 -36.32 -14.10 -13.17
C VAL A 551 -37.16 -14.00 -14.46
N ASP A 552 -36.52 -14.14 -15.62
CA ASP A 552 -37.17 -14.24 -16.94
C ASP A 552 -38.06 -15.48 -17.09
N LYS A 553 -37.91 -16.52 -16.25
CA LYS A 553 -38.71 -17.76 -16.27
C LYS A 553 -39.73 -17.88 -15.13
N GLU A 554 -39.54 -17.14 -14.04
CA GLU A 554 -40.42 -17.11 -12.87
C GLU A 554 -41.46 -15.98 -12.93
N ILE A 555 -41.14 -14.82 -13.53
CA ILE A 555 -42.02 -13.65 -13.56
C ILE A 555 -42.08 -12.88 -14.90
N ASP A 556 -41.51 -13.42 -15.99
CA ASP A 556 -41.56 -12.84 -17.36
C ASP A 556 -40.96 -11.42 -17.44
N GLU A 557 -39.95 -11.12 -16.61
CA GLU A 557 -39.27 -9.82 -16.53
C GLU A 557 -37.80 -9.94 -16.97
N SER A 558 -37.42 -9.23 -18.03
CA SER A 558 -36.04 -9.15 -18.54
C SER A 558 -35.30 -7.92 -18.01
N VAL A 559 -33.97 -8.03 -17.81
CA VAL A 559 -33.12 -6.94 -17.29
C VAL A 559 -31.87 -6.63 -18.14
N ASP A 560 -31.27 -5.47 -17.89
CA ASP A 560 -30.09 -4.91 -18.56
C ASP A 560 -28.81 -5.01 -17.70
N GLY A 561 -28.96 -5.48 -16.46
CA GLY A 561 -27.86 -5.79 -15.55
C GLY A 561 -28.36 -6.37 -14.23
N VAL A 562 -27.41 -6.90 -13.45
CA VAL A 562 -27.64 -7.50 -12.14
C VAL A 562 -26.66 -6.90 -11.14
N ILE A 563 -27.18 -6.37 -10.05
CA ILE A 563 -26.39 -5.95 -8.88
C ILE A 563 -26.65 -6.99 -7.78
N ALA A 564 -25.63 -7.38 -7.03
CA ALA A 564 -25.82 -8.13 -5.78
C ALA A 564 -25.28 -7.33 -4.61
N PHE A 565 -25.92 -7.46 -3.45
CA PHE A 565 -25.38 -6.98 -2.19
C PHE A 565 -25.64 -7.96 -1.06
N ASP A 566 -24.70 -8.07 -0.14
CA ASP A 566 -24.78 -9.02 0.97
C ASP A 566 -25.39 -8.43 2.26
N ALA A 567 -25.52 -9.28 3.28
CA ALA A 567 -25.97 -8.91 4.61
C ALA A 567 -25.02 -7.95 5.36
N ASN A 568 -23.70 -7.93 5.09
CA ASN A 568 -22.79 -6.92 5.66
C ASN A 568 -23.11 -5.52 5.12
N PHE A 569 -23.35 -5.37 3.81
CA PHE A 569 -23.79 -4.10 3.24
C PHE A 569 -25.14 -3.65 3.83
N LEU A 570 -26.10 -4.58 3.96
CA LEU A 570 -27.41 -4.26 4.52
C LEU A 570 -27.30 -3.83 6.00
N GLN A 571 -26.45 -4.49 6.80
CA GLN A 571 -26.12 -4.07 8.17
C GLN A 571 -25.48 -2.66 8.21
N LYS A 572 -24.53 -2.37 7.31
CA LYS A 572 -23.90 -1.03 7.17
C LYS A 572 -24.96 0.05 6.88
N LEU A 573 -25.95 -0.22 6.01
CA LEU A 573 -27.05 0.71 5.75
C LEU A 573 -27.95 0.91 6.98
N ILE A 574 -28.32 -0.17 7.67
CA ILE A 574 -29.16 -0.11 8.89
C ILE A 574 -28.49 0.73 9.98
N HIS A 575 -27.16 0.62 10.14
CA HIS A 575 -26.36 1.45 11.05
C HIS A 575 -26.48 2.95 10.72
N GLU A 576 -26.20 3.36 9.47
CA GLU A 576 -26.24 4.79 9.08
C GLU A 576 -27.64 5.39 9.09
N LEU A 577 -28.67 4.57 8.97
CA LEU A 577 -30.06 4.97 9.14
C LEU A 577 -30.45 5.10 10.62
N GLY A 578 -29.73 4.46 11.54
CA GLY A 578 -29.99 4.46 12.98
C GLY A 578 -31.03 3.43 13.42
N GLY A 579 -31.24 2.37 12.62
CA GLY A 579 -32.28 1.37 12.83
C GLY A 579 -33.71 1.87 12.55
N PHE A 580 -34.66 0.95 12.62
CA PHE A 580 -36.09 1.21 12.43
C PHE A 580 -36.95 0.14 13.13
N GLU A 581 -38.27 0.25 12.98
CA GLU A 581 -39.23 -0.72 13.56
C GLU A 581 -40.11 -1.34 12.48
N LEU A 582 -40.21 -2.68 12.48
CA LEU A 582 -41.19 -3.44 11.72
C LEU A 582 -42.51 -3.55 12.53
N ASP A 583 -43.59 -3.87 11.82
CA ASP A 583 -44.92 -4.19 12.38
C ASP A 583 -45.41 -3.24 13.48
N GLU A 584 -45.41 -1.94 13.18
CA GLU A 584 -45.91 -0.87 14.05
C GLU A 584 -45.27 -0.83 15.45
N GLY A 585 -44.03 -1.32 15.59
CA GLY A 585 -43.24 -1.24 16.82
C GLY A 585 -42.96 -2.57 17.52
N LYS A 586 -43.40 -3.71 16.97
CA LYS A 586 -43.18 -5.05 17.57
C LYS A 586 -41.72 -5.50 17.52
N VAL A 587 -41.04 -5.27 16.39
CA VAL A 587 -39.66 -5.71 16.16
C VAL A 587 -38.80 -4.49 15.83
N LYS A 588 -37.81 -4.21 16.67
CA LYS A 588 -36.78 -3.19 16.43
C LYS A 588 -35.65 -3.83 15.64
N VAL A 589 -35.28 -3.24 14.50
CA VAL A 589 -34.15 -3.67 13.66
C VAL A 589 -33.03 -2.66 13.82
N ASN A 590 -31.84 -3.13 14.21
CA ASN A 590 -30.62 -2.33 14.29
C ASN A 590 -29.40 -3.15 13.79
N SER A 591 -28.24 -2.50 13.70
CA SER A 591 -27.00 -3.15 13.27
C SER A 591 -26.59 -4.32 14.16
N GLU A 592 -26.94 -4.26 15.45
CA GLU A 592 -26.51 -5.26 16.44
C GLU A 592 -27.34 -6.55 16.35
N ASN A 593 -28.64 -6.46 16.04
CA ASN A 593 -29.55 -7.61 16.01
C ASN A 593 -29.97 -8.07 14.61
N PHE A 594 -29.66 -7.32 13.55
CA PHE A 594 -30.03 -7.63 12.17
C PHE A 594 -29.68 -9.09 11.77
N PHE A 595 -28.46 -9.54 12.06
CA PHE A 595 -28.03 -10.92 11.79
C PHE A 595 -28.76 -11.98 12.63
N GLU A 596 -29.35 -11.61 13.77
CA GLU A 596 -30.22 -12.53 14.51
C GLU A 596 -31.66 -12.54 14.00
N ILE A 597 -32.07 -11.57 13.18
CA ILE A 597 -33.44 -11.47 12.64
C ILE A 597 -33.53 -12.32 11.37
N ILE A 598 -32.64 -12.08 10.40
CA ILE A 598 -32.60 -12.85 9.13
C ILE A 598 -32.28 -14.35 9.32
N LYS A 599 -31.73 -14.75 10.48
CA LYS A 599 -31.48 -16.16 10.83
C LYS A 599 -32.70 -16.90 11.42
N LYS A 600 -33.84 -16.24 11.63
CA LYS A 600 -35.01 -16.82 12.34
C LYS A 600 -36.18 -17.25 11.44
N GLU A 601 -36.01 -17.21 10.11
CA GLU A 601 -37.07 -17.40 9.11
C GLU A 601 -37.57 -18.85 8.91
N GLY A 602 -37.74 -19.62 9.99
CA GLY A 602 -38.13 -21.04 9.92
C GLY A 602 -39.61 -21.32 9.62
N ASP A 603 -40.50 -20.34 9.85
CA ASP A 603 -41.98 -20.53 9.82
C ASP A 603 -42.74 -19.29 9.27
N GLU A 604 -42.06 -18.26 8.74
CA GLU A 604 -42.71 -17.02 8.27
C GLU A 604 -43.21 -17.13 6.81
N GLU A 605 -44.41 -16.60 6.51
CA GLU A 605 -45.02 -16.62 5.17
C GLU A 605 -44.24 -15.80 4.12
N LYS A 606 -43.39 -14.89 4.60
CA LYS A 606 -42.53 -13.98 3.83
C LYS A 606 -41.23 -13.79 4.61
N ALA A 607 -40.10 -13.68 3.92
CA ALA A 607 -38.81 -13.47 4.56
C ALA A 607 -38.76 -12.13 5.33
N SER A 608 -38.27 -12.18 6.55
CA SER A 608 -37.86 -11.02 7.35
C SER A 608 -36.86 -10.14 6.59
N ALA A 609 -35.99 -10.72 5.75
CA ALA A 609 -35.16 -9.99 4.79
C ALA A 609 -35.99 -9.13 3.82
N THR A 610 -37.02 -9.70 3.18
CA THR A 610 -37.93 -8.99 2.26
C THR A 610 -38.66 -7.84 2.97
N LEU A 611 -39.13 -8.07 4.20
CA LEU A 611 -39.76 -7.03 5.05
C LEU A 611 -38.81 -5.88 5.43
N ILE A 612 -37.55 -6.20 5.72
CA ILE A 612 -36.48 -5.23 5.98
C ILE A 612 -36.25 -4.34 4.75
N LEU A 613 -36.18 -4.92 3.56
CA LEU A 613 -36.00 -4.17 2.30
C LEU A 613 -37.19 -3.26 2.02
N GLU A 614 -38.42 -3.76 2.12
CA GLU A 614 -39.63 -2.93 1.95
C GLU A 614 -39.66 -1.76 2.94
N LYS A 615 -39.25 -1.97 4.19
CA LYS A 615 -39.18 -0.90 5.18
C LYS A 615 -38.10 0.14 4.85
N LEU A 616 -36.93 -0.30 4.38
CA LEU A 616 -35.84 0.57 3.97
C LEU A 616 -36.21 1.46 2.77
N PHE A 617 -36.75 0.86 1.69
CA PHE A 617 -37.11 1.59 0.49
C PHE A 617 -38.32 2.52 0.70
N SER A 618 -39.31 2.13 1.52
CA SER A 618 -40.43 3.02 1.89
C SER A 618 -40.01 4.20 2.78
N GLN A 619 -38.96 4.05 3.60
CA GLN A 619 -38.35 5.16 4.36
C GLN A 619 -37.40 6.04 3.51
N GLY A 620 -36.99 5.58 2.32
CA GLY A 620 -35.88 6.13 1.53
C GLY A 620 -35.99 7.61 1.11
N LYS A 621 -37.19 8.19 1.07
CA LYS A 621 -37.45 9.46 0.37
C LYS A 621 -37.12 10.74 1.13
N SER A 622 -36.66 10.69 2.40
CA SER A 622 -36.40 11.91 3.20
C SER A 622 -35.25 11.81 4.22
N PHE A 623 -34.04 11.47 3.77
CA PHE A 623 -32.84 11.54 4.62
C PHE A 623 -32.19 12.94 4.65
N ASP A 624 -31.58 13.29 5.78
CA ASP A 624 -30.76 14.50 5.93
C ASP A 624 -29.42 14.39 5.17
N LYS A 625 -28.70 15.52 5.04
CA LYS A 625 -27.44 15.56 4.28
C LYS A 625 -26.32 14.70 4.89
N VAL A 626 -26.30 14.49 6.21
CA VAL A 626 -25.28 13.67 6.89
C VAL A 626 -25.53 12.21 6.58
N LYS A 627 -26.77 11.72 6.76
CA LYS A 627 -27.16 10.36 6.38
C LYS A 627 -26.94 10.08 4.89
N LYS A 628 -27.35 10.99 3.99
CA LYS A 628 -27.08 10.88 2.54
C LYS A 628 -25.58 10.77 2.23
N THR A 629 -24.75 11.55 2.92
CA THR A 629 -23.28 11.49 2.76
C THR A 629 -22.74 10.12 3.19
N LYS A 630 -23.16 9.60 4.36
CA LYS A 630 -22.70 8.31 4.89
C LYS A 630 -23.21 7.11 4.09
N ILE A 631 -24.47 7.11 3.65
CA ILE A 631 -25.03 6.06 2.77
C ILE A 631 -24.22 5.95 1.47
N LEU A 632 -23.94 7.09 0.81
CA LEU A 632 -23.16 7.09 -0.43
C LEU A 632 -21.70 6.63 -0.21
N GLN A 633 -21.09 6.97 0.93
CA GLN A 633 -19.78 6.44 1.33
C GLN A 633 -19.80 4.92 1.54
N SER A 634 -20.84 4.39 2.22
CA SER A 634 -21.01 2.95 2.44
C SER A 634 -21.23 2.16 1.14
N ILE A 635 -21.91 2.75 0.14
CA ILE A 635 -22.06 2.16 -1.20
C ILE A 635 -20.70 1.99 -1.87
N PHE A 636 -19.92 3.06 -2.04
CA PHE A 636 -18.59 2.97 -2.66
C PHE A 636 -17.66 2.00 -1.92
N LYS A 637 -17.61 2.12 -0.59
CA LYS A 637 -16.79 1.26 0.27
C LYS A 637 -17.15 -0.22 0.16
N SER A 638 -18.42 -0.54 -0.04
CA SER A 638 -18.86 -1.94 -0.16
C SER A 638 -18.65 -2.53 -1.56
N ILE A 639 -18.55 -1.67 -2.59
CA ILE A 639 -18.08 -2.07 -3.93
C ILE A 639 -16.55 -2.31 -3.90
N GLU A 640 -15.77 -1.55 -3.12
CA GLU A 640 -14.36 -1.85 -2.84
C GLU A 640 -14.20 -3.19 -2.09
N GLU A 641 -14.92 -3.35 -0.98
CA GLU A 641 -14.83 -4.50 -0.05
C GLU A 641 -15.48 -5.79 -0.58
N LYS A 642 -16.19 -5.73 -1.72
CA LYS A 642 -16.93 -6.84 -2.37
C LYS A 642 -18.17 -7.34 -1.64
N ASP A 643 -18.70 -6.55 -0.69
CA ASP A 643 -20.07 -6.76 -0.21
C ASP A 643 -21.12 -6.37 -1.28
N VAL A 644 -20.72 -5.63 -2.33
CA VAL A 644 -21.54 -5.26 -3.50
C VAL A 644 -20.81 -5.64 -4.80
N LEU A 645 -21.51 -6.33 -5.70
CA LEU A 645 -21.01 -6.80 -7.01
C LEU A 645 -21.92 -6.30 -8.14
N ILE A 646 -21.37 -5.99 -9.31
CA ILE A 646 -22.09 -5.31 -10.40
C ILE A 646 -21.81 -5.99 -11.75
N PHE A 647 -22.85 -6.57 -12.35
CA PHE A 647 -22.85 -7.08 -13.73
C PHE A 647 -23.76 -6.21 -14.60
N ILE A 648 -23.26 -5.79 -15.77
CA ILE A 648 -24.02 -5.02 -16.77
C ILE A 648 -23.96 -5.73 -18.12
N LYS A 649 -25.06 -5.73 -18.87
CA LYS A 649 -25.20 -6.46 -20.14
C LYS A 649 -24.51 -5.78 -21.33
N ASP A 650 -24.24 -4.48 -21.23
CA ASP A 650 -23.40 -3.74 -22.17
C ASP A 650 -21.92 -4.12 -21.99
N LEU A 651 -21.37 -4.85 -22.95
CA LEU A 651 -19.99 -5.37 -22.93
C LEU A 651 -18.91 -4.30 -22.71
N ASN A 652 -19.16 -3.04 -23.09
CA ASN A 652 -18.21 -1.96 -22.86
C ASN A 652 -18.21 -1.55 -21.38
N ILE A 653 -19.41 -1.39 -20.79
CA ILE A 653 -19.56 -1.06 -19.37
C ILE A 653 -19.10 -2.23 -18.50
N GLN A 654 -19.42 -3.47 -18.88
CA GLN A 654 -18.95 -4.66 -18.18
C GLN A 654 -17.43 -4.77 -18.16
N LYS A 655 -16.77 -4.47 -19.28
CA LYS A 655 -15.30 -4.42 -19.30
C LYS A 655 -14.76 -3.31 -18.40
N ASP A 656 -15.34 -2.12 -18.42
CA ASP A 656 -14.94 -1.03 -17.51
C ASP A 656 -15.11 -1.43 -16.02
N LEU A 657 -16.14 -2.23 -15.69
CA LEU A 657 -16.37 -2.78 -14.34
C LEU A 657 -15.39 -3.92 -13.98
N GLN A 658 -15.02 -4.78 -14.95
CA GLN A 658 -14.01 -5.84 -14.78
C GLN A 658 -12.63 -5.22 -14.52
N ASP A 659 -12.22 -4.24 -15.32
CA ASP A 659 -10.98 -3.46 -15.18
C ASP A 659 -10.83 -2.83 -13.78
N LEU A 660 -11.95 -2.49 -13.13
CA LEU A 660 -12.01 -1.92 -11.77
C LEU A 660 -12.23 -2.97 -10.67
N GLY A 661 -12.39 -4.25 -11.05
CA GLY A 661 -12.69 -5.36 -10.14
C GLY A 661 -14.07 -5.29 -9.49
N TRP A 662 -14.99 -4.48 -10.02
CA TRP A 662 -16.37 -4.33 -9.52
C TRP A 662 -17.30 -5.45 -10.03
N ALA A 663 -16.86 -6.16 -11.08
CA ALA A 663 -17.62 -7.20 -11.77
C ALA A 663 -17.72 -8.56 -11.04
N GLY A 664 -16.90 -8.83 -10.01
CA GLY A 664 -16.90 -10.11 -9.28
C GLY A 664 -16.52 -11.36 -10.11
N SER A 665 -15.96 -11.17 -11.31
CA SER A 665 -15.54 -12.25 -12.22
C SER A 665 -14.09 -12.68 -12.01
N PHE A 666 -13.76 -13.93 -12.36
CA PHE A 666 -12.38 -14.42 -12.35
C PHE A 666 -11.58 -13.88 -13.53
N ASP A 667 -10.77 -12.86 -13.24
CA ASP A 667 -9.77 -12.32 -14.17
C ASP A 667 -8.62 -13.35 -14.37
N LEU A 668 -8.85 -14.30 -15.27
CA LEU A 668 -7.88 -15.27 -15.77
C LEU A 668 -6.82 -14.55 -16.61
N LYS A 669 -5.91 -13.84 -15.93
CA LYS A 669 -4.79 -13.14 -16.57
C LYS A 669 -3.88 -14.12 -17.29
N ASP A 670 -4.02 -14.17 -18.61
CA ASP A 670 -3.01 -14.70 -19.52
C ASP A 670 -1.69 -13.95 -19.27
N CYS A 671 -0.62 -14.71 -19.10
CA CYS A 671 0.73 -14.17 -18.97
C CYS A 671 1.55 -14.52 -20.21
N SER A 672 2.12 -13.50 -20.85
CA SER A 672 2.84 -13.63 -22.12
C SER A 672 4.23 -14.28 -21.95
N GLY A 673 4.72 -14.91 -23.02
CA GLY A 673 6.03 -15.55 -23.05
C GLY A 673 6.06 -16.93 -22.36
N ASN A 674 7.17 -17.26 -21.69
CA ASN A 674 7.34 -18.52 -20.97
C ASN A 674 6.76 -18.43 -19.55
N CYS A 675 5.44 -18.23 -19.47
CA CYS A 675 4.67 -18.21 -18.24
C CYS A 675 3.50 -19.19 -18.34
N TYR A 676 3.06 -19.72 -17.21
CA TYR A 676 1.87 -20.56 -17.09
C TYR A 676 1.04 -19.96 -15.96
N SER A 677 -0.15 -19.46 -16.26
CA SER A 677 -1.06 -18.89 -15.27
C SER A 677 -1.76 -20.04 -14.54
N ASP A 678 -1.59 -20.11 -13.22
CA ASP A 678 -2.25 -21.10 -12.36
C ASP A 678 -2.98 -20.37 -11.23
N GLN A 679 -4.32 -20.43 -11.27
CA GLN A 679 -5.17 -19.84 -10.25
C GLN A 679 -5.90 -20.94 -9.48
N LEU A 680 -5.89 -20.86 -8.15
CA LEU A 680 -6.73 -21.66 -7.28
C LEU A 680 -7.64 -20.73 -6.47
N ALA A 681 -8.94 -20.87 -6.65
CA ALA A 681 -9.93 -20.46 -5.66
C ALA A 681 -10.32 -21.69 -4.84
N VAL A 682 -10.35 -21.57 -3.51
CA VAL A 682 -11.07 -22.53 -2.66
C VAL A 682 -12.40 -21.88 -2.32
N VAL A 683 -13.48 -22.48 -2.79
CA VAL A 683 -14.83 -21.94 -2.73
C VAL A 683 -15.64 -22.73 -1.72
N GLU A 684 -16.28 -22.03 -0.78
CA GLU A 684 -17.14 -22.63 0.22
C GLU A 684 -18.62 -22.40 -0.10
N SER A 685 -19.47 -23.38 0.22
CA SER A 685 -20.92 -23.29 0.08
C SER A 685 -21.61 -24.29 1.02
N ALA A 686 -22.79 -23.93 1.55
CA ALA A 686 -23.50 -24.75 2.54
C ALA A 686 -25.02 -24.74 2.32
N PHE A 687 -25.66 -25.92 2.29
CA PHE A 687 -27.13 -26.06 2.25
C PHE A 687 -27.76 -26.19 3.66
N SER A 688 -27.05 -25.74 4.68
CA SER A 688 -27.49 -25.73 6.07
C SER A 688 -27.14 -24.39 6.69
N ASP A 689 -28.04 -23.87 7.53
CA ASP A 689 -27.85 -22.59 8.19
C ASP A 689 -26.62 -22.59 9.11
N ASN A 690 -26.10 -21.38 9.34
CA ASN A 690 -24.93 -21.08 10.16
C ASN A 690 -23.58 -21.50 9.55
N SER A 691 -23.18 -20.81 8.48
CA SER A 691 -21.81 -20.88 7.94
C SER A 691 -20.77 -20.13 8.78
N PHE A 692 -21.18 -19.29 9.74
CA PHE A 692 -20.28 -18.40 10.50
C PHE A 692 -19.40 -19.10 11.54
N ASP A 693 -19.80 -20.24 12.08
CA ASP A 693 -19.01 -20.97 13.11
C ASP A 693 -17.93 -21.89 12.51
N ILE A 694 -17.78 -21.91 11.18
CA ILE A 694 -16.80 -22.73 10.47
C ILE A 694 -15.43 -22.07 10.49
N ASN A 695 -14.45 -22.74 11.13
CA ASN A 695 -13.04 -22.37 11.05
C ASN A 695 -12.28 -23.47 10.31
N ARG A 696 -11.45 -23.11 9.31
CA ARG A 696 -10.55 -24.03 8.60
C ARG A 696 -9.14 -23.47 8.49
N GLU A 697 -8.17 -24.37 8.31
CA GLU A 697 -6.78 -24.05 7.99
C GLU A 697 -6.41 -24.80 6.71
N MET A 698 -5.89 -24.09 5.69
CA MET A 698 -5.61 -24.67 4.37
C MET A 698 -4.14 -24.54 4.01
N GLU A 699 -3.52 -25.62 3.54
CA GLU A 699 -2.13 -25.65 3.07
C GLU A 699 -2.09 -26.07 1.59
N MET A 700 -1.74 -25.14 0.69
CA MET A 700 -1.49 -25.45 -0.71
C MET A 700 0.01 -25.65 -0.97
N SER A 701 0.41 -26.85 -1.38
CA SER A 701 1.75 -27.13 -1.92
C SER A 701 1.70 -27.27 -3.45
N LEU A 702 2.61 -26.59 -4.15
CA LEU A 702 2.83 -26.73 -5.60
C LEU A 702 4.16 -27.43 -5.86
N PHE A 703 4.19 -28.35 -6.82
CA PHE A 703 5.40 -29.03 -7.27
C PHE A 703 5.50 -28.92 -8.81
N LEU A 704 6.60 -28.34 -9.27
CA LEU A 704 6.94 -28.22 -10.68
C LEU A 704 7.86 -29.39 -11.07
N GLU A 705 7.41 -30.20 -12.01
CA GLU A 705 8.16 -31.30 -12.64
C GLU A 705 8.20 -31.09 -14.15
N GLU A 706 9.05 -31.84 -14.86
CA GLU A 706 9.20 -31.69 -16.31
C GLU A 706 7.87 -31.96 -17.03
N ASN A 707 7.36 -30.94 -17.74
CA ASN A 707 6.04 -30.93 -18.38
C ASN A 707 4.83 -31.19 -17.45
N LEU A 708 4.97 -31.03 -16.13
CA LEU A 708 3.93 -31.41 -15.16
C LEU A 708 3.87 -30.49 -13.93
N LEU A 709 2.70 -29.88 -13.69
CA LEU A 709 2.40 -29.10 -12.49
C LEU A 709 1.51 -29.92 -11.54
N LYS A 710 2.09 -30.45 -10.46
CA LYS A 710 1.35 -31.15 -9.41
C LYS A 710 0.92 -30.17 -8.33
N ARG A 711 -0.31 -30.34 -7.85
CA ARG A 711 -0.91 -29.53 -6.78
C ARG A 711 -1.33 -30.47 -5.65
N LYS A 712 -1.06 -30.08 -4.40
CA LYS A 712 -1.53 -30.77 -3.20
C LYS A 712 -2.19 -29.71 -2.32
N LEU A 713 -3.49 -29.82 -2.15
CA LEU A 713 -4.25 -28.97 -1.22
C LEU A 713 -4.60 -29.80 0.02
N LEU A 714 -4.32 -29.27 1.20
CA LEU A 714 -4.89 -29.71 2.47
C LEU A 714 -5.95 -28.70 2.91
N ILE A 715 -7.03 -29.22 3.50
CA ILE A 715 -8.22 -28.53 4.04
C ILE A 715 -8.66 -29.30 5.29
#